data_AF-A0A936JVI3-F1
#
_entry.id   AF-A0A936JVI3-F1
#
_cell.length_a   1.000
_cell.length_b   1.000
_cell.length_c   1.000
_cell.angle_alpha   90.00
_cell.angle_beta   90.00
_cell.angle_gamma   90.00
#
_symmetry.space_group_name_H-M   'P 1'
#
loop_
_entity.id
_entity.type
_entity.pdbx_description
1 polymer ?
#
loop_
_entity_poly.entity_id
_entity_poly.type
_entity_poly.pdbx_seq_one_letter_code
_entity_poly.pdbx_strand_id
1 'polypeptide(L)'
;MSSSASANVPRHATHRYYTALIAVGLVFAGIGAFSLVSFVGSADDFSIALRLLTYASIFGGTFLALVGSKGRQAGSGVQLVNTSFDLISRGRLVDAEKILDDVDRTNSNMLVKSVSAVQRGLIAMRRGDAKTGLQHLDRAIDTKGGYFYRASVRVQTVNARGIRAFLRAATGDREGARADIEALRKSPEVLPQALARAALAEAICIEREGDRDKLRKHLAEHRDLLFDVTDRRERAIVRAFQRMLETTATSVYRKSAKVDTNGEEPPLVDWVAQLVPAAAPFVETKPIKDTAGDLPTAVASESGKKAVEVARKSAEKTSQKGLSLGMRVVLVWAAVLGLFYAAVQLGTSETYDPQTDTWEEPLIDLHVFLNMFTFAVIAAVGGAIGYRIWLTIKARREAHEHFAALNLAAQGKLDAAEETLTKLAVGRFPLIKAQAYLALANIAERRADLAKSLEHCDKGIACLSQYVMRISASDILLPDLMSQRAFVLAVMDRHDEAEAELAALPPAYPYRSRALLRVRLVSLARRGHLEEAAKLASEAGLDLPLTARDELLADSVCVAFKPESVGAGELPRIRREVRTVEPLRRWLDAVAPSVLEALEKVTDEPVVRSDEHAAEAEAMAEAEAAREEASLRRAAQLG
;
A
#
# COMPACT_ATOMS: atom_id res chain seq x y z
N MET A 1 -35.16 0.84 -4.86
CA MET A 1 -34.04 -0.13 -4.78
C MET A 1 -32.84 0.47 -5.49
N SER A 2 -31.86 1.03 -4.77
CA SER A 2 -30.62 1.46 -5.45
C SER A 2 -29.91 0.20 -5.96
N SER A 3 -29.46 0.22 -7.21
CA SER A 3 -28.63 -0.86 -7.73
C SER A 3 -27.47 -1.07 -6.77
N SER A 4 -27.20 -2.32 -6.36
CA SER A 4 -26.07 -2.62 -5.49
C SER A 4 -24.81 -1.93 -6.05
N ALA A 5 -24.05 -1.23 -5.20
CA ALA A 5 -22.88 -0.46 -5.61
C ALA A 5 -21.88 -1.28 -6.46
N SER A 6 -21.96 -2.61 -6.38
CA SER A 6 -21.19 -3.55 -7.20
C SER A 6 -21.40 -3.42 -8.73
N ALA A 7 -22.54 -2.93 -9.21
CA ALA A 7 -22.86 -2.95 -10.65
C ALA A 7 -22.04 -1.95 -11.49
N ASN A 8 -21.55 -0.87 -10.87
CA ASN A 8 -20.85 0.22 -11.56
C ASN A 8 -19.32 0.16 -11.44
N VAL A 9 -18.75 -0.82 -10.74
CA VAL A 9 -17.29 -0.95 -10.61
C VAL A 9 -16.73 -1.59 -11.90
N PRO A 10 -15.81 -0.93 -12.62
CA PRO A 10 -15.19 -1.50 -13.81
C PRO A 10 -14.52 -2.84 -13.49
N ARG A 11 -14.81 -3.87 -14.30
CA ARG A 11 -14.21 -5.19 -14.12
C ARG A 11 -12.69 -5.09 -14.18
N HIS A 12 -12.02 -5.56 -13.12
CA HIS A 12 -10.56 -5.55 -13.05
C HIS A 12 -9.91 -6.35 -14.18
N ALA A 13 -8.67 -6.00 -14.54
CA ALA A 13 -7.88 -6.76 -15.50
C ALA A 13 -7.66 -8.22 -15.05
N THR A 14 -7.56 -8.47 -13.73
CA THR A 14 -7.47 -9.83 -13.17
C THR A 14 -8.69 -10.68 -13.52
N HIS A 15 -9.89 -10.09 -13.59
CA HIS A 15 -11.12 -10.82 -13.92
C HIS A 15 -11.04 -11.44 -15.32
N ARG A 16 -10.56 -10.67 -16.30
CA ARG A 16 -10.39 -11.14 -17.68
C ARG A 16 -9.34 -12.25 -17.76
N TYR A 17 -8.19 -12.05 -17.11
CA TYR A 17 -7.12 -13.05 -17.08
C TYR A 17 -7.56 -14.37 -16.45
N TYR A 18 -8.20 -14.32 -15.27
CA TYR A 18 -8.69 -15.52 -14.61
C TYR A 18 -9.85 -16.18 -15.35
N THR A 19 -10.71 -15.40 -16.02
CA THR A 19 -11.74 -15.95 -16.91
C THR A 19 -11.13 -16.69 -18.09
N ALA A 20 -10.07 -16.14 -18.69
CA ALA A 20 -9.33 -16.83 -19.75
C ALA A 20 -8.67 -18.12 -19.23
N LEU A 21 -8.09 -18.12 -18.03
CA LEU A 21 -7.56 -19.33 -17.41
C LEU A 21 -8.63 -20.40 -17.16
N ILE A 22 -9.83 -20.00 -16.74
CA ILE A 22 -10.97 -20.93 -16.60
C ILE A 22 -11.33 -21.52 -17.95
N ALA A 23 -11.50 -20.69 -18.97
CA ALA A 23 -11.88 -21.15 -20.31
C ALA A 23 -10.83 -22.10 -20.90
N VAL A 24 -9.55 -21.72 -20.86
CA VAL A 24 -8.44 -22.56 -21.31
C VAL A 24 -8.40 -23.87 -20.51
N GLY A 25 -8.53 -23.80 -19.18
CA GLY A 25 -8.55 -24.98 -18.33
C GLY A 25 -9.68 -25.95 -18.68
N LEU A 26 -10.89 -25.44 -18.89
CA LEU A 26 -12.05 -26.25 -19.28
C LEU A 26 -11.88 -26.86 -20.68
N VAL A 27 -11.28 -26.15 -21.64
CA VAL A 27 -10.98 -26.69 -22.97
C VAL A 27 -9.98 -27.84 -22.88
N PHE A 28 -8.87 -27.67 -22.14
CA PHE A 28 -7.88 -28.73 -21.93
C PHE A 28 -8.50 -29.96 -21.24
N ALA A 29 -9.33 -29.73 -20.21
CA ALA A 29 -10.03 -30.81 -19.53
C ALA A 29 -11.02 -31.53 -20.46
N GLY A 30 -11.73 -30.78 -21.31
CA GLY A 30 -12.66 -31.31 -22.30
C GLY A 30 -11.97 -32.16 -23.37
N ILE A 31 -10.82 -31.71 -23.90
CA ILE A 31 -10.01 -32.48 -24.86
C ILE A 31 -9.54 -33.79 -24.22
N GLY A 32 -9.05 -33.74 -22.99
CA GLY A 32 -8.65 -34.93 -22.25
C GLY A 32 -9.82 -35.88 -22.00
N ALA A 33 -10.97 -35.38 -21.55
CA ALA A 33 -12.16 -36.20 -21.32
C ALA A 33 -12.70 -36.83 -22.61
N PHE A 34 -12.73 -36.07 -23.70
CA PHE A 34 -13.14 -36.57 -25.01
C PHE A 34 -12.20 -37.69 -25.49
N SER A 35 -10.89 -37.47 -25.39
CA SER A 35 -9.88 -38.49 -25.72
C SER A 35 -10.12 -39.74 -24.88
N LEU A 36 -10.28 -39.59 -23.55
CA LEU A 36 -10.55 -40.73 -22.68
C LEU A 36 -11.75 -41.56 -23.14
N VAL A 37 -12.88 -40.91 -23.47
CA VAL A 37 -14.11 -41.58 -23.95
C VAL A 37 -13.92 -42.25 -25.31
N SER A 38 -13.27 -41.58 -26.26
CA SER A 38 -13.04 -42.10 -27.61
C SER A 38 -12.21 -43.40 -27.62
N PHE A 39 -11.43 -43.64 -26.57
CA PHE A 39 -10.49 -44.77 -26.51
C PHE A 39 -10.84 -45.85 -25.47
N VAL A 40 -11.97 -45.72 -24.75
CA VAL A 40 -12.44 -46.79 -23.83
C VAL A 40 -12.74 -48.10 -24.57
N GLY A 41 -13.07 -48.04 -25.87
CA GLY A 41 -13.38 -49.23 -26.68
C GLY A 41 -12.18 -49.95 -27.29
N SER A 42 -10.97 -49.39 -27.24
CA SER A 42 -9.76 -49.94 -27.87
C SER A 42 -8.70 -50.25 -26.80
N ALA A 43 -9.03 -51.16 -25.88
CA ALA A 43 -8.24 -51.41 -24.68
C ALA A 43 -6.80 -51.89 -24.97
N ASP A 44 -6.60 -52.58 -26.09
CA ASP A 44 -5.35 -53.27 -26.41
C ASP A 44 -4.34 -52.42 -27.20
N ASP A 45 -4.78 -51.42 -27.97
CA ASP A 45 -3.89 -50.62 -28.85
C ASP A 45 -3.43 -49.28 -28.24
N PHE A 46 -3.84 -48.99 -27.01
CA PHE A 46 -3.66 -47.65 -26.47
C PHE A 46 -2.31 -47.48 -25.78
N SER A 47 -1.36 -46.88 -26.49
CA SER A 47 -0.03 -46.58 -25.94
C SER A 47 -0.10 -45.84 -24.59
N ILE A 48 0.77 -46.24 -23.66
CA ILE A 48 0.90 -45.62 -22.32
C ILE A 48 1.08 -44.10 -22.44
N ALA A 49 1.80 -43.64 -23.45
CA ALA A 49 2.03 -42.22 -23.73
C ALA A 49 0.71 -41.44 -23.94
N LEU A 50 -0.24 -42.01 -24.68
CA LEU A 50 -1.52 -41.34 -24.96
C LEU A 50 -2.43 -41.31 -23.72
N ARG A 51 -2.33 -42.31 -22.82
CA ARG A 51 -2.97 -42.28 -21.48
C ARG A 51 -2.40 -41.14 -20.63
N LEU A 52 -1.08 -41.04 -20.57
CA LEU A 52 -0.42 -39.99 -19.79
C LEU A 52 -0.77 -38.58 -20.29
N LEU A 53 -0.81 -38.37 -21.62
CA LEU A 53 -1.23 -37.10 -22.20
C LEU A 53 -2.69 -36.76 -21.89
N THR A 54 -3.56 -37.78 -21.95
CA THR A 54 -4.98 -37.66 -21.60
C THR A 54 -5.16 -37.23 -20.14
N TYR A 55 -4.51 -37.92 -19.21
CA TYR A 55 -4.53 -37.56 -17.79
C TYR A 55 -3.91 -36.19 -17.54
N ALA A 56 -2.77 -35.88 -18.15
CA ALA A 56 -2.13 -34.57 -18.01
C ALA A 56 -3.06 -33.43 -18.49
N SER A 57 -3.81 -33.65 -19.57
CA SER A 57 -4.78 -32.68 -20.09
C SER A 57 -5.96 -32.48 -19.14
N ILE A 58 -6.51 -33.56 -18.58
CA ILE A 58 -7.59 -33.51 -17.58
C ILE A 58 -7.13 -32.81 -16.31
N PHE A 59 -6.02 -33.26 -15.71
CA PHE A 59 -5.51 -32.72 -14.44
C PHE A 59 -5.01 -31.29 -14.61
N GLY A 60 -4.24 -31.01 -15.67
CA GLY A 60 -3.76 -29.67 -15.99
C GLY A 60 -4.89 -28.70 -16.28
N GLY A 61 -5.86 -29.11 -17.10
CA GLY A 61 -7.04 -28.31 -17.41
C GLY A 61 -7.89 -28.00 -16.17
N THR A 62 -8.19 -29.03 -15.37
CA THR A 62 -8.92 -28.88 -14.10
C THR A 62 -8.18 -27.96 -13.13
N PHE A 63 -6.86 -28.13 -12.99
CA PHE A 63 -6.04 -27.27 -12.14
C PHE A 63 -6.09 -25.80 -12.58
N LEU A 64 -5.94 -25.52 -13.88
CA LEU A 64 -6.06 -24.15 -14.41
C LEU A 64 -7.43 -23.54 -14.15
N ALA A 65 -8.50 -24.33 -14.32
CA ALA A 65 -9.86 -23.88 -14.03
C ALA A 65 -10.07 -23.57 -12.54
N LEU A 66 -9.53 -24.40 -11.65
CA LEU A 66 -9.58 -24.17 -10.20
C LEU A 66 -8.78 -22.92 -9.79
N VAL A 67 -7.56 -22.76 -10.30
CA VAL A 67 -6.73 -21.57 -10.06
C VAL A 67 -7.42 -20.32 -10.59
N GLY A 68 -7.99 -20.38 -11.79
CA GLY A 68 -8.77 -19.30 -12.39
C GLY A 68 -9.99 -18.92 -11.54
N SER A 69 -10.76 -19.90 -11.08
CA SER A 69 -11.93 -19.67 -10.22
C SER A 69 -11.53 -19.02 -8.89
N LYS A 70 -10.51 -19.56 -8.21
CA LYS A 70 -10.00 -19.01 -6.94
C LYS A 70 -9.39 -17.61 -7.11
N GLY A 71 -8.66 -17.38 -8.19
CA GLY A 71 -8.08 -16.07 -8.51
C GLY A 71 -9.14 -15.02 -8.81
N ARG A 72 -10.21 -15.39 -9.52
CA ARG A 72 -11.35 -14.52 -9.80
C ARG A 72 -12.08 -14.11 -8.52
N GLN A 73 -12.31 -15.05 -7.60
CA GLN A 73 -12.92 -14.77 -6.28
C GLN A 73 -12.05 -13.85 -5.42
N ALA A 74 -10.72 -14.04 -5.45
CA ALA A 74 -9.79 -13.18 -4.74
C ALA A 74 -9.78 -11.75 -5.32
N GLY A 75 -9.68 -11.63 -6.64
CA GLY A 75 -9.55 -10.34 -7.32
C GLY A 75 -10.71 -9.37 -7.07
N SER A 76 -11.96 -9.86 -7.05
CA SER A 76 -13.11 -9.01 -6.72
C SER A 76 -13.08 -8.51 -5.26
N GLY A 77 -12.65 -9.37 -4.33
CA GLY A 77 -12.50 -8.99 -2.92
C GLY A 77 -11.42 -7.93 -2.71
N VAL A 78 -10.28 -8.05 -3.41
CA VAL A 78 -9.17 -7.10 -3.32
C VAL A 78 -9.60 -5.68 -3.72
N GLN A 79 -10.38 -5.52 -4.79
CA GLN A 79 -10.86 -4.20 -5.21
C GLN A 79 -11.78 -3.56 -4.17
N LEU A 80 -12.65 -4.35 -3.54
CA LEU A 80 -13.56 -3.86 -2.51
C LEU A 80 -12.79 -3.42 -1.27
N VAL A 81 -11.84 -4.23 -0.77
CA VAL A 81 -11.04 -3.84 0.40
C VAL A 81 -10.11 -2.67 0.12
N ASN A 82 -9.64 -2.49 -1.12
CA ASN A 82 -8.87 -1.31 -1.49
C ASN A 82 -9.75 -0.05 -1.55
N THR A 83 -10.98 -0.19 -2.03
CA THR A 83 -11.96 0.91 -2.07
C THR A 83 -12.36 1.34 -0.66
N SER A 84 -12.62 0.38 0.25
CA SER A 84 -12.89 0.70 1.66
C SER A 84 -11.68 1.35 2.32
N PHE A 85 -10.45 0.97 1.99
CA PHE A 85 -9.26 1.65 2.54
C PHE A 85 -9.17 3.13 2.14
N ASP A 86 -9.47 3.47 0.87
CA ASP A 86 -9.50 4.87 0.43
C ASP A 86 -10.66 5.65 1.10
N LEU A 87 -11.82 5.00 1.34
CA LEU A 87 -12.93 5.60 2.10
C LEU A 87 -12.56 5.84 3.57
N ILE A 88 -11.89 4.89 4.21
CA ILE A 88 -11.32 5.08 5.55
C ILE A 88 -10.39 6.29 5.51
N SER A 89 -9.44 6.34 4.57
CA SER A 89 -8.53 7.48 4.44
C SER A 89 -9.22 8.84 4.25
N ARG A 90 -10.45 8.85 3.72
CA ARG A 90 -11.31 10.04 3.58
C ARG A 90 -12.20 10.35 4.80
N GLY A 91 -12.14 9.56 5.87
CA GLY A 91 -13.01 9.71 7.04
C GLY A 91 -14.46 9.25 6.80
N ARG A 92 -14.74 8.57 5.67
CA ARG A 92 -16.07 8.00 5.34
C ARG A 92 -16.19 6.58 5.88
N LEU A 93 -16.19 6.47 7.20
CA LEU A 93 -16.12 5.22 7.94
C LEU A 93 -17.36 4.34 7.73
N VAL A 94 -18.58 4.91 7.71
CA VAL A 94 -19.84 4.18 7.51
C VAL A 94 -19.91 3.59 6.11
N ASP A 95 -19.51 4.35 5.08
CA ASP A 95 -19.45 3.84 3.71
C ASP A 95 -18.41 2.72 3.58
N ALA A 96 -17.26 2.86 4.25
CA ALA A 96 -16.25 1.82 4.28
C ALA A 96 -16.78 0.53 4.94
N GLU A 97 -17.47 0.63 6.07
CA GLU A 97 -18.09 -0.52 6.76
C GLU A 97 -19.11 -1.22 5.88
N LYS A 98 -19.94 -0.46 5.17
CA LYS A 98 -20.93 -1.04 4.24
C LYS A 98 -20.25 -1.87 3.14
N ILE A 99 -19.14 -1.40 2.59
CA ILE A 99 -18.35 -2.19 1.63
C ILE A 99 -17.76 -3.45 2.31
N LEU A 100 -17.29 -3.33 3.55
CA LEU A 100 -16.74 -4.46 4.30
C LEU A 100 -17.82 -5.50 4.67
N ASP A 101 -19.05 -5.08 4.95
CA ASP A 101 -20.19 -5.98 5.15
C ASP A 101 -20.47 -6.80 3.88
N ASP A 102 -20.43 -6.16 2.72
CA ASP A 102 -20.56 -6.82 1.43
C ASP A 102 -19.40 -7.80 1.17
N VAL A 103 -18.17 -7.43 1.52
CA VAL A 103 -17.00 -8.31 1.43
C VAL A 103 -17.15 -9.54 2.31
N ASP A 104 -17.53 -9.36 3.58
CA ASP A 104 -17.65 -10.45 4.56
C ASP A 104 -18.75 -11.44 4.15
N ARG A 105 -19.83 -10.93 3.54
CA ARG A 105 -20.94 -11.73 3.01
C ARG A 105 -20.59 -12.50 1.73
N THR A 106 -19.88 -11.87 0.80
CA THR A 106 -19.70 -12.40 -0.56
C THR A 106 -18.35 -13.11 -0.78
N ASN A 107 -17.34 -12.86 0.05
CA ASN A 107 -15.99 -13.37 -0.15
C ASN A 107 -15.57 -14.39 0.92
N SER A 108 -15.23 -15.59 0.48
CA SER A 108 -14.72 -16.66 1.35
C SER A 108 -13.19 -16.72 1.43
N ASN A 109 -12.47 -15.86 0.70
CA ASN A 109 -11.01 -15.87 0.69
C ASN A 109 -10.44 -15.37 2.02
N MET A 110 -9.61 -16.21 2.67
CA MET A 110 -9.03 -15.90 3.98
C MET A 110 -8.14 -14.65 3.99
N LEU A 111 -7.44 -14.34 2.90
CA LEU A 111 -6.67 -13.10 2.81
C LEU A 111 -7.59 -11.89 2.86
N VAL A 112 -8.67 -11.91 2.06
CA VAL A 112 -9.64 -10.81 2.00
C VAL A 112 -10.32 -10.63 3.36
N LYS A 113 -10.69 -11.73 4.04
CA LYS A 113 -11.24 -11.69 5.40
C LYS A 113 -10.25 -11.13 6.43
N SER A 114 -8.98 -11.51 6.35
CA SER A 114 -7.94 -10.96 7.22
C SER A 114 -7.79 -9.45 7.01
N VAL A 115 -7.75 -8.97 5.76
CA VAL A 115 -7.70 -7.54 5.44
C VAL A 115 -8.96 -6.81 5.92
N SER A 116 -10.15 -7.37 5.70
CA SER A 116 -11.43 -6.82 6.19
C SER A 116 -11.39 -6.64 7.72
N ALA A 117 -10.92 -7.66 8.45
CA ALA A 117 -10.78 -7.59 9.89
C ALA A 117 -9.77 -6.51 10.35
N VAL A 118 -8.62 -6.38 9.68
CA VAL A 118 -7.65 -5.30 9.94
C VAL A 118 -8.30 -3.92 9.76
N GLN A 119 -9.02 -3.72 8.65
CA GLN A 119 -9.65 -2.44 8.32
C GLN A 119 -10.76 -2.07 9.28
N ARG A 120 -11.59 -3.03 9.72
CA ARG A 120 -12.58 -2.78 10.78
C ARG A 120 -11.91 -2.42 12.11
N GLY A 121 -10.78 -3.06 12.43
CA GLY A 121 -9.95 -2.67 13.57
C GLY A 121 -9.48 -1.22 13.49
N LEU A 122 -9.07 -0.78 12.28
CA LEU A 122 -8.68 0.61 12.01
C LEU A 122 -9.87 1.59 12.12
N ILE A 123 -11.04 1.22 11.60
CA ILE A 123 -12.27 2.02 11.72
C ILE A 123 -12.64 2.24 13.19
N ALA A 124 -12.67 1.16 13.98
CA ALA A 124 -12.96 1.24 15.41
C ALA A 124 -11.91 2.08 16.16
N MET A 125 -10.62 1.94 15.83
CA MET A 125 -9.55 2.79 16.36
C MET A 125 -9.79 4.27 16.05
N ARG A 126 -10.21 4.63 14.82
CA ARG A 126 -10.46 6.04 14.45
C ARG A 126 -11.71 6.63 15.10
N ARG A 127 -12.67 5.79 15.48
CA ARG A 127 -13.81 6.18 16.35
C ARG A 127 -13.43 6.26 17.83
N GLY A 128 -12.22 5.87 18.21
CA GLY A 128 -11.78 5.76 19.60
C GLY A 128 -12.36 4.56 20.37
N ASP A 129 -13.02 3.62 19.67
CA ASP A 129 -13.51 2.36 20.26
C ASP A 129 -12.39 1.30 20.25
N ALA A 130 -11.48 1.43 21.22
CA ALA A 130 -10.36 0.51 21.36
C ALA A 130 -10.82 -0.95 21.59
N LYS A 131 -11.93 -1.17 22.31
CA LYS A 131 -12.42 -2.52 22.64
C LYS A 131 -12.86 -3.27 21.38
N THR A 132 -13.71 -2.65 20.56
CA THR A 132 -14.14 -3.25 19.30
C THR A 132 -12.95 -3.41 18.35
N GLY A 133 -12.04 -2.43 18.32
CA GLY A 133 -10.80 -2.50 17.55
C GLY A 133 -9.97 -3.74 17.87
N LEU A 134 -9.71 -4.01 19.16
CA LEU A 134 -8.97 -5.19 19.60
C LEU A 134 -9.62 -6.50 19.14
N GLN A 135 -10.95 -6.63 19.24
CA GLN A 135 -11.68 -7.84 18.81
C GLN A 135 -11.54 -8.11 17.31
N HIS A 136 -11.55 -7.06 16.47
CA HIS A 136 -11.32 -7.20 15.03
C HIS A 136 -9.87 -7.61 14.72
N LEU A 137 -8.91 -7.03 15.43
CA LEU A 137 -7.49 -7.33 15.23
C LEU A 137 -7.12 -8.74 15.70
N ASP A 138 -7.73 -9.23 16.78
CA ASP A 138 -7.59 -10.62 17.23
C ASP A 138 -8.08 -11.59 16.16
N ARG A 139 -9.25 -11.34 15.57
CA ARG A 139 -9.75 -12.13 14.42
C ARG A 139 -8.80 -12.11 13.23
N ALA A 140 -8.19 -10.96 12.92
CA ALA A 140 -7.21 -10.86 11.83
C ALA A 140 -5.95 -11.69 12.12
N ILE A 141 -5.48 -11.70 13.37
CA ILE A 141 -4.30 -12.45 13.82
C ILE A 141 -4.57 -13.95 13.84
N ASP A 142 -5.77 -14.37 14.24
CA ASP A 142 -6.18 -15.78 14.30
C ASP A 142 -6.50 -16.38 12.93
N THR A 143 -6.59 -15.54 11.89
CA THR A 143 -6.89 -16.01 10.53
C THR A 143 -5.77 -16.87 9.98
N LYS A 144 -6.06 -18.17 9.79
CA LYS A 144 -5.12 -19.11 9.19
C LYS A 144 -5.07 -18.95 7.67
N GLY A 145 -3.94 -18.46 7.16
CA GLY A 145 -3.71 -18.38 5.72
C GLY A 145 -3.59 -19.76 5.08
N GLY A 146 -4.35 -20.01 4.02
CA GLY A 146 -4.17 -21.20 3.17
C GLY A 146 -2.80 -21.18 2.48
N TYR A 147 -2.38 -22.32 1.92
CA TYR A 147 -1.05 -22.51 1.33
C TYR A 147 -0.63 -21.39 0.34
N PHE A 148 -1.55 -20.97 -0.52
CA PHE A 148 -1.31 -19.95 -1.55
C PHE A 148 -1.20 -18.52 -1.01
N TYR A 149 -1.84 -18.22 0.12
CA TYR A 149 -1.94 -16.85 0.66
C TYR A 149 -1.22 -16.68 1.99
N ARG A 150 -0.50 -17.71 2.46
CA ARG A 150 0.15 -17.71 3.78
C ARG A 150 1.08 -16.51 3.98
N ALA A 151 1.87 -16.15 2.96
CA ALA A 151 2.77 -15.00 3.05
C ALA A 151 1.99 -13.67 3.19
N SER A 152 0.97 -13.45 2.34
CA SER A 152 0.15 -12.24 2.40
C SER A 152 -0.64 -12.13 3.71
N VAL A 153 -1.16 -13.25 4.23
CA VAL A 153 -1.84 -13.26 5.54
C VAL A 153 -0.87 -12.93 6.67
N ARG A 154 0.35 -13.45 6.66
CA ARG A 154 1.35 -13.09 7.69
C ARG A 154 1.69 -11.59 7.68
N VAL A 155 1.83 -10.97 6.51
CA VAL A 155 2.01 -9.51 6.41
C VAL A 155 0.84 -8.77 7.06
N GLN A 156 -0.39 -9.23 6.86
CA GLN A 156 -1.57 -8.63 7.50
C GLN A 156 -1.64 -8.92 9.00
N THR A 157 -1.24 -10.11 9.46
CA THR A 157 -1.09 -10.44 10.89
C THR A 157 -0.10 -9.50 11.57
N VAL A 158 1.02 -9.21 10.90
CA VAL A 158 2.04 -8.28 11.39
C VAL A 158 1.49 -6.85 11.43
N ASN A 159 0.75 -6.41 10.41
CA ASN A 159 0.07 -5.12 10.46
C ASN A 159 -0.95 -5.04 11.61
N ALA A 160 -1.79 -6.08 11.79
CA ALA A 160 -2.75 -6.17 12.89
C ALA A 160 -2.07 -6.08 14.27
N ARG A 161 -0.93 -6.75 14.45
CA ARG A 161 -0.15 -6.65 15.70
C ARG A 161 0.35 -5.23 15.98
N GLY A 162 0.73 -4.48 14.96
CA GLY A 162 1.13 -3.07 15.11
C GLY A 162 -0.01 -2.22 15.66
N ILE A 163 -1.21 -2.35 15.07
CA ILE A 163 -2.40 -1.64 15.53
C ILE A 163 -2.83 -2.13 16.93
N ARG A 164 -2.75 -3.44 17.19
CA ARG A 164 -3.10 -4.03 18.48
C ARG A 164 -2.18 -3.58 19.60
N ALA A 165 -0.87 -3.51 19.34
CA ALA A 165 0.11 -2.97 20.29
C ALA A 165 -0.23 -1.52 20.69
N PHE A 166 -0.56 -0.68 19.71
CA PHE A 166 -0.99 0.69 19.94
C PHE A 166 -2.25 0.76 20.79
N LEU A 167 -3.31 0.02 20.43
CA LEU A 167 -4.57 0.01 21.18
C LEU A 167 -4.39 -0.54 22.61
N ARG A 168 -3.57 -1.58 22.80
CA ARG A 168 -3.26 -2.13 24.15
C ARG A 168 -2.50 -1.13 25.00
N ALA A 169 -1.52 -0.43 24.44
CA ALA A 169 -0.81 0.63 25.15
C ALA A 169 -1.76 1.77 25.55
N ALA A 170 -2.66 2.17 24.64
CA ALA A 170 -3.70 3.18 24.87
C ALA A 170 -4.75 2.74 25.92
N THR A 171 -5.11 1.46 26.02
CA THR A 171 -6.03 0.98 27.07
C THR A 171 -5.35 0.65 28.39
N GLY A 172 -4.01 0.62 28.44
CA GLY A 172 -3.22 0.35 29.63
C GLY A 172 -2.74 -1.10 29.81
N ASP A 173 -3.01 -1.97 28.84
CA ASP A 173 -2.44 -3.32 28.75
C ASP A 173 -0.98 -3.26 28.27
N ARG A 174 -0.08 -2.85 29.17
CA ARG A 174 1.35 -2.65 28.86
C ARG A 174 2.05 -3.96 28.52
N GLU A 175 1.71 -5.04 29.20
CA GLU A 175 2.33 -6.35 28.96
C GLU A 175 1.93 -6.92 27.60
N GLY A 176 0.64 -6.87 27.26
CA GLY A 176 0.15 -7.29 25.96
C GLY A 176 0.72 -6.43 24.82
N ALA A 177 0.87 -5.11 25.03
CA ALA A 177 1.53 -4.23 24.07
C ALA A 177 2.99 -4.61 23.85
N ARG A 178 3.77 -4.85 24.93
CA ARG A 178 5.17 -5.29 24.84
C ARG A 178 5.33 -6.62 24.11
N ALA A 179 4.46 -7.58 24.40
CA ALA A 179 4.47 -8.88 23.72
C ALA A 179 4.24 -8.74 22.21
N ASP A 180 3.32 -7.86 21.80
CA ASP A 180 3.09 -7.56 20.39
C ASP A 180 4.29 -6.85 19.75
N ILE A 181 4.87 -5.86 20.42
CA ILE A 181 6.07 -5.13 19.96
C ILE A 181 7.25 -6.10 19.75
N GLU A 182 7.48 -7.01 20.69
CA GLU A 182 8.54 -8.02 20.59
C GLU A 182 8.28 -8.98 19.42
N ALA A 183 7.04 -9.43 19.26
CA ALA A 183 6.66 -10.30 18.16
C ALA A 183 6.80 -9.63 16.79
N LEU A 184 6.58 -8.31 16.71
CA LEU A 184 6.81 -7.50 15.50
C LEU A 184 8.29 -7.39 15.17
N ARG A 185 9.13 -7.06 16.17
CA ARG A 185 10.59 -6.91 16.00
C ARG A 185 11.26 -8.20 15.51
N LYS A 186 10.72 -9.37 15.87
CA LYS A 186 11.20 -10.68 15.42
C LYS A 186 10.72 -11.07 14.02
N SER A 187 9.76 -10.36 13.44
CA SER A 187 9.17 -10.72 12.15
C SER A 187 10.03 -10.24 10.97
N PRO A 188 10.43 -11.12 10.03
CA PRO A 188 11.14 -10.71 8.81
C PRO A 188 10.23 -10.01 7.79
N GLU A 189 8.91 -10.05 8.00
CA GLU A 189 7.89 -9.44 7.14
C GLU A 189 7.32 -8.16 7.77
N VAL A 190 8.08 -7.53 8.69
CA VAL A 190 7.63 -6.31 9.37
C VAL A 190 7.60 -5.10 8.44
N LEU A 191 6.43 -4.49 8.36
CA LEU A 191 6.18 -3.28 7.59
C LEU A 191 6.65 -2.05 8.39
N PRO A 192 7.14 -0.99 7.73
CA PRO A 192 7.45 0.27 8.39
C PRO A 192 6.31 0.79 9.25
N GLN A 193 5.06 0.72 8.78
CA GLN A 193 3.87 1.19 9.51
C GLN A 193 3.66 0.40 10.80
N ALA A 194 3.90 -0.91 10.79
CA ALA A 194 3.79 -1.73 11.98
C ALA A 194 4.90 -1.39 13.00
N LEU A 195 6.13 -1.12 12.53
CA LEU A 195 7.22 -0.65 13.39
C LEU A 195 6.95 0.74 13.98
N ALA A 196 6.40 1.66 13.19
CA ALA A 196 6.07 3.00 13.64
C ALA A 196 4.99 2.98 14.73
N ARG A 197 3.94 2.17 14.56
CA ARG A 197 2.93 1.95 15.60
C ARG A 197 3.49 1.23 16.83
N ALA A 198 4.42 0.30 16.66
CA ALA A 198 5.12 -0.32 17.78
C ALA A 198 5.95 0.70 18.57
N ALA A 199 6.67 1.60 17.88
CA ALA A 199 7.40 2.68 18.52
C ALA A 199 6.46 3.68 19.21
N LEU A 200 5.30 3.99 18.62
CA LEU A 200 4.29 4.85 19.25
C LEU A 200 3.67 4.19 20.49
N ALA A 201 3.36 2.89 20.42
CA ALA A 201 2.87 2.10 21.55
C ALA A 201 3.88 2.11 22.71
N GLU A 202 5.18 1.96 22.42
CA GLU A 202 6.25 2.05 23.41
C GLU A 202 6.34 3.45 24.01
N ALA A 203 6.21 4.51 23.21
CA ALA A 203 6.16 5.89 23.71
C ALA A 203 5.00 6.10 24.69
N ILE A 204 3.80 5.58 24.39
CA ILE A 204 2.64 5.62 25.28
C ILE A 204 2.91 4.83 26.57
N CYS A 205 3.54 3.64 26.48
CA CYS A 205 3.92 2.90 27.68
C CYS A 205 4.91 3.66 28.56
N ILE A 206 5.93 4.31 27.97
CA ILE A 206 6.93 5.10 28.69
C ILE A 206 6.29 6.34 29.33
N GLU A 207 5.43 7.04 28.60
CA GLU A 207 4.70 8.20 29.14
C GLU A 207 3.91 7.82 30.39
N ARG A 208 3.18 6.71 30.34
CA ARG A 208 2.41 6.21 31.48
C ARG A 208 3.26 5.69 32.65
N GLU A 209 4.55 5.46 32.43
CA GLU A 209 5.52 5.19 33.51
C GLU A 209 5.95 6.48 34.22
N GLY A 210 5.68 7.65 33.63
CA GLY A 210 6.12 8.95 34.14
C GLY A 210 7.58 9.27 33.81
N ASP A 211 8.26 8.44 33.03
CA ASP A 211 9.69 8.60 32.70
C ASP A 211 9.88 9.55 31.51
N ARG A 212 9.91 10.85 31.80
CA ARG A 212 10.03 11.93 30.81
C ARG A 212 11.35 11.88 30.03
N ASP A 213 12.45 11.45 30.68
CA ASP A 213 13.76 11.43 30.03
C ASP A 213 13.87 10.26 29.06
N LYS A 214 13.36 9.08 29.44
CA LYS A 214 13.24 7.94 28.54
C LYS A 214 12.29 8.25 27.39
N LEU A 215 11.18 8.96 27.63
CA LEU A 215 10.28 9.38 26.56
C LEU A 215 11.00 10.31 25.58
N ARG A 216 11.73 11.33 26.06
CA ARG A 216 12.50 12.25 25.23
C ARG A 216 13.52 11.50 24.36
N LYS A 217 14.28 10.59 24.96
CA LYS A 217 15.25 9.76 24.25
C LYS A 217 14.58 8.91 23.17
N HIS A 218 13.47 8.26 23.50
CA HIS A 218 12.73 7.39 22.59
C HIS A 218 12.18 8.16 21.37
N LEU A 219 11.57 9.34 21.60
CA LEU A 219 11.06 10.18 20.52
C LEU A 219 12.19 10.71 19.61
N ALA A 220 13.37 10.99 20.18
CA ALA A 220 14.53 11.41 19.40
C ALA A 220 15.12 10.26 18.56
N GLU A 221 15.28 9.08 19.15
CA GLU A 221 15.83 7.88 18.48
C GLU A 221 14.94 7.41 17.33
N HIS A 222 13.61 7.47 17.50
CA HIS A 222 12.64 7.02 16.51
C HIS A 222 12.00 8.15 15.71
N ARG A 223 12.59 9.35 15.70
CA ARG A 223 12.01 10.54 15.07
C ARG A 223 11.56 10.27 13.63
N ASP A 224 12.47 9.81 12.77
CA ASP A 224 12.14 9.64 11.35
C ASP A 224 11.07 8.56 11.13
N LEU A 225 11.10 7.49 11.93
CA LEU A 225 10.09 6.43 11.87
C LEU A 225 8.71 6.95 12.33
N LEU A 226 8.67 7.69 13.43
CA LEU A 226 7.43 8.23 13.99
C LEU A 226 6.82 9.30 13.10
N PHE A 227 7.62 10.19 12.49
CA PHE A 227 7.08 11.26 11.65
C PHE A 227 6.81 10.81 10.21
N ASP A 228 7.75 10.15 9.53
CA ASP A 228 7.57 9.84 8.10
C ASP A 228 6.53 8.73 7.85
N VAL A 229 6.24 7.88 8.84
CA VAL A 229 5.48 6.64 8.61
C VAL A 229 4.14 6.55 9.34
N THR A 230 3.98 7.15 10.51
CA THR A 230 2.68 7.11 11.21
C THR A 230 1.63 7.92 10.45
N ASP A 231 0.35 7.61 10.67
CA ASP A 231 -0.74 8.40 10.10
C ASP A 231 -0.86 9.77 10.80
N ARG A 232 -1.58 10.73 10.20
CA ARG A 232 -1.64 12.11 10.72
C ARG A 232 -2.21 12.20 12.14
N ARG A 233 -3.28 11.46 12.47
CA ARG A 233 -3.80 11.34 13.84
C ARG A 233 -2.76 10.80 14.83
N GLU A 234 -2.00 9.79 14.43
CA GLU A 234 -0.93 9.18 15.24
C GLU A 234 0.24 10.17 15.44
N ARG A 235 0.65 10.90 14.38
CA ARG A 235 1.63 11.99 14.49
C ARG A 235 1.20 13.10 15.44
N ALA A 236 -0.10 13.40 15.53
CA ALA A 236 -0.59 14.38 16.48
C ALA A 236 -0.28 13.98 17.93
N ILE A 237 -0.33 12.68 18.27
CA ILE A 237 0.10 12.17 19.57
C ILE A 237 1.60 12.39 19.77
N VAL A 238 2.41 12.09 18.75
CA VAL A 238 3.88 12.30 18.80
C VAL A 238 4.21 13.77 19.05
N ARG A 239 3.57 14.70 18.33
CA ARG A 239 3.75 16.15 18.51
C ARG A 239 3.26 16.60 19.89
N ALA A 240 2.13 16.09 20.37
CA ALA A 240 1.62 16.38 21.70
C ALA A 240 2.62 15.95 22.79
N PHE A 241 3.26 14.77 22.65
CA PHE A 241 4.32 14.36 23.57
C PHE A 241 5.56 15.27 23.50
N GLN A 242 5.97 15.73 22.32
CA GLN A 242 7.06 16.70 22.21
C GLN A 242 6.73 18.01 22.94
N ARG A 243 5.54 18.57 22.72
CA ARG A 243 5.09 19.78 23.42
C ARG A 243 5.01 19.57 24.93
N MET A 244 4.46 18.43 25.36
CA MET A 244 4.41 18.05 26.77
C MET A 244 5.79 18.02 27.43
N LEU A 245 6.83 17.60 26.69
CA LEU A 245 8.22 17.57 27.15
C LEU A 245 8.87 18.96 27.18
N GLU A 246 8.42 19.88 26.33
CA GLU A 246 8.87 21.28 26.25
C GLU A 246 8.24 22.16 27.34
N THR A 247 6.98 21.92 27.70
CA THR A 247 6.25 22.70 28.72
C THR A 247 6.57 22.23 30.15
N THR A 248 7.00 23.14 31.01
CA THR A 248 7.27 22.90 32.44
C THR A 248 6.03 22.95 33.34
N ALA A 249 4.91 23.53 32.87
CA ALA A 249 3.67 23.62 33.62
C ALA A 249 2.45 23.38 32.72
N THR A 250 1.61 22.41 33.09
CA THR A 250 0.26 22.25 32.54
C THR A 250 -0.66 23.27 33.20
N SER A 251 -1.16 24.25 32.46
CA SER A 251 -2.27 25.07 32.96
C SER A 251 -3.50 24.16 33.13
N VAL A 252 -3.89 23.91 34.37
CA VAL A 252 -4.95 22.94 34.76
C VAL A 252 -6.37 23.37 34.32
N TYR A 253 -6.56 24.58 33.77
CA TYR A 253 -7.88 25.20 33.57
C TYR A 253 -8.26 25.52 32.11
N ARG A 254 -8.16 24.56 31.18
CA ARG A 254 -8.88 24.67 29.89
C ARG A 254 -9.64 23.40 29.58
N LYS A 255 -10.89 23.34 30.04
CA LYS A 255 -11.87 22.39 29.51
C LYS A 255 -12.38 22.98 28.20
N SER A 256 -11.93 22.44 27.08
CA SER A 256 -12.45 22.82 25.77
C SER A 256 -13.96 22.58 25.75
N ALA A 257 -14.73 23.53 25.20
CA ALA A 257 -16.15 23.35 24.98
C ALA A 257 -16.36 22.07 24.14
N LYS A 258 -17.28 21.21 24.57
CA LYS A 258 -17.61 19.98 23.85
C LYS A 258 -18.31 20.40 22.56
N VAL A 259 -17.60 20.34 21.44
CA VAL A 259 -18.20 20.62 20.13
C VAL A 259 -19.01 19.39 19.75
N ASP A 260 -20.32 19.55 19.59
CA ASP A 260 -21.20 18.49 19.10
C ASP A 260 -20.98 18.35 17.59
N THR A 261 -19.96 17.60 17.20
CA THR A 261 -19.72 17.28 15.79
C THR A 261 -20.55 16.06 15.40
N ASN A 262 -21.49 16.25 14.48
CA ASN A 262 -22.25 15.18 13.82
C ASN A 262 -21.39 14.29 12.89
N GLY A 263 -20.07 14.46 12.89
CA GLY A 263 -19.13 13.69 12.07
C GLY A 263 -19.00 12.24 12.54
N GLU A 264 -18.72 11.33 11.62
CA GLU A 264 -18.50 9.90 11.92
C GLU A 264 -17.23 9.65 12.75
N GLU A 265 -16.32 10.62 12.76
CA GLU A 265 -15.09 10.60 13.54
C GLU A 265 -15.11 11.65 14.66
N PRO A 266 -14.65 11.30 15.86
CA PRO A 266 -14.45 12.28 16.91
C PRO A 266 -13.40 13.33 16.47
N PRO A 267 -13.56 14.59 16.88
CA PRO A 267 -12.56 15.62 16.74
C PRO A 267 -11.19 15.12 17.23
N LEU A 268 -10.10 15.58 16.61
CA LEU A 268 -8.76 15.08 16.90
C LEU A 268 -8.42 15.12 18.41
N VAL A 269 -8.77 16.21 19.10
CA VAL A 269 -8.54 16.35 20.54
C VAL A 269 -9.33 15.34 21.35
N ASP A 270 -10.59 15.07 20.99
CA ASP A 270 -11.44 14.10 21.68
C ASP A 270 -10.97 12.67 21.43
N TRP A 271 -10.54 12.39 20.19
CA TRP A 271 -9.92 11.11 19.84
C TRP A 271 -8.64 10.85 20.64
N VAL A 272 -7.76 11.85 20.75
CA VAL A 272 -6.56 11.74 21.59
C VAL A 272 -6.95 11.62 23.06
N ALA A 273 -7.95 12.36 23.54
CA ALA A 273 -8.42 12.26 24.92
C ALA A 273 -8.95 10.86 25.26
N GLN A 274 -9.58 10.17 24.30
CA GLN A 274 -10.07 8.80 24.49
C GLN A 274 -8.94 7.76 24.53
N LEU A 275 -7.91 7.89 23.68
CA LEU A 275 -6.83 6.89 23.56
C LEU A 275 -5.62 7.19 24.45
N VAL A 276 -5.19 8.44 24.51
CA VAL A 276 -4.00 8.91 25.23
C VAL A 276 -4.35 10.21 25.99
N PRO A 277 -5.13 10.12 27.09
CA PRO A 277 -5.65 11.29 27.81
C PRO A 277 -4.57 12.32 28.20
N ALA A 278 -3.38 11.86 28.58
CA ALA A 278 -2.27 12.73 28.97
C ALA A 278 -1.72 13.61 27.84
N ALA A 279 -1.85 13.17 26.58
CA ALA A 279 -1.43 13.93 25.41
C ALA A 279 -2.46 14.98 24.98
N ALA A 280 -3.75 14.78 25.30
CA ALA A 280 -4.84 15.61 24.79
C ALA A 280 -4.72 17.13 25.09
N PRO A 281 -4.28 17.57 26.29
CA PRO A 281 -4.09 19.00 26.58
C PRO A 281 -3.05 19.67 25.69
N PHE A 282 -2.17 18.87 25.08
CA PHE A 282 -1.09 19.33 24.23
C PHE A 282 -1.42 19.15 22.75
N VAL A 283 -2.63 18.74 22.37
CA VAL A 283 -3.05 18.65 20.96
C VAL A 283 -3.54 20.01 20.50
N GLU A 284 -3.11 20.43 19.31
CA GLU A 284 -3.61 21.66 18.70
C GLU A 284 -4.84 21.33 17.87
N THR A 285 -5.92 22.05 18.11
CA THR A 285 -7.17 21.89 17.36
C THR A 285 -7.14 22.83 16.15
N LYS A 286 -7.14 22.26 14.95
CA LYS A 286 -7.56 22.98 13.75
C LYS A 286 -9.07 22.83 13.61
N PRO A 287 -9.85 23.91 13.40
CA PRO A 287 -11.26 23.75 13.05
C PRO A 287 -11.34 22.96 11.75
N ILE A 288 -11.88 21.74 11.85
CA ILE A 288 -12.17 20.92 10.67
C ILE A 288 -13.46 21.47 10.10
N LYS A 289 -13.42 21.97 8.86
CA LYS A 289 -14.65 22.21 8.11
C LYS A 289 -15.19 20.84 7.71
N ASP A 290 -16.46 20.59 7.99
CA ASP A 290 -17.17 19.32 7.79
C ASP A 290 -17.44 19.00 6.30
N THR A 291 -16.60 19.51 5.41
CA THR A 291 -16.71 19.36 3.97
C THR A 291 -15.77 18.26 3.50
N ALA A 292 -16.10 17.00 3.81
CA ALA A 292 -15.46 15.84 3.17
C ALA A 292 -15.95 15.73 1.71
N GLY A 293 -15.61 16.72 0.88
CA GLY A 293 -15.88 16.73 -0.54
C GLY A 293 -14.98 15.72 -1.26
N ASP A 294 -15.52 15.02 -2.25
CA ASP A 294 -14.68 14.21 -3.12
C ASP A 294 -13.72 15.12 -3.90
N LEU A 295 -12.41 14.81 -3.85
CA LEU A 295 -11.42 15.51 -4.64
C LEU A 295 -11.79 15.41 -6.13
N PRO A 296 -11.74 16.51 -6.90
CA PRO A 296 -12.13 16.48 -8.31
C PRO A 296 -11.35 15.40 -9.06
N THR A 297 -11.98 14.71 -10.02
CA THR A 297 -11.24 13.71 -10.82
C THR A 297 -10.22 14.42 -11.72
N ALA A 298 -9.07 13.78 -11.96
CA ALA A 298 -8.05 14.27 -12.88
C ALA A 298 -8.53 14.21 -14.33
N VAL A 299 -8.25 15.26 -15.10
CA VAL A 299 -8.63 15.37 -16.50
C VAL A 299 -7.37 15.58 -17.32
N ALA A 300 -7.00 14.56 -18.11
CA ALA A 300 -5.78 14.56 -18.88
C ALA A 300 -5.94 15.31 -20.21
N SER A 301 -5.02 16.24 -20.49
CA SER A 301 -4.87 16.83 -21.82
C SER A 301 -4.36 15.78 -22.83
N GLU A 302 -4.70 15.94 -24.12
CA GLU A 302 -4.21 15.03 -25.17
C GLU A 302 -2.68 15.09 -25.32
N SER A 303 -2.08 16.28 -25.14
CA SER A 303 -0.63 16.47 -25.08
C SER A 303 0.01 15.65 -23.96
N GLY A 304 -0.54 15.75 -22.74
CA GLY A 304 -0.08 15.01 -21.56
C GLY A 304 -0.15 13.50 -21.77
N LYS A 305 -1.28 12.98 -22.29
CA LYS A 305 -1.45 11.55 -22.61
C LYS A 305 -0.37 11.05 -23.57
N LYS A 306 -0.14 11.79 -24.66
CA LYS A 306 0.85 11.42 -25.68
C LYS A 306 2.27 11.44 -25.12
N ALA A 307 2.63 12.44 -24.32
CA ALA A 307 3.95 12.54 -23.69
C ALA A 307 4.20 11.38 -22.72
N VAL A 308 3.23 11.05 -21.86
CA VAL A 308 3.29 9.89 -20.95
C VAL A 308 3.44 8.58 -21.72
N GLU A 309 2.69 8.40 -22.80
CA GLU A 309 2.78 7.19 -23.62
C GLU A 309 4.16 7.02 -24.26
N VAL A 310 4.74 8.11 -24.81
CA VAL A 310 6.08 8.12 -25.39
C VAL A 310 7.14 7.79 -24.33
N ALA A 311 7.07 8.41 -23.15
CA ALA A 311 8.00 8.15 -22.06
C ALA A 311 7.97 6.68 -21.62
N ARG A 312 6.77 6.11 -21.44
CA ARG A 312 6.59 4.69 -21.08
C ARG A 312 7.15 3.75 -22.15
N LYS A 313 6.85 3.99 -23.44
CA LYS A 313 7.40 3.19 -24.55
C LYS A 313 8.92 3.24 -24.59
N SER A 314 9.53 4.40 -24.31
CA SER A 314 10.99 4.54 -24.23
C SER A 314 11.58 3.72 -23.07
N ALA A 315 10.95 3.80 -21.89
CA ALA A 315 11.37 3.02 -20.72
C ALA A 315 11.24 1.51 -20.96
N GLU A 316 10.15 1.06 -21.59
CA GLU A 316 9.93 -0.35 -21.96
C GLU A 316 11.01 -0.86 -22.94
N LYS A 317 11.38 -0.08 -23.96
CA LYS A 317 12.47 -0.45 -24.89
C LYS A 317 13.80 -0.66 -24.18
N THR A 318 14.07 0.14 -23.15
CA THR A 318 15.33 0.06 -22.38
C THR A 318 15.38 -1.18 -21.48
N SER A 319 14.23 -1.67 -21.00
CA SER A 319 14.15 -2.82 -20.09
C SER A 319 14.18 -4.19 -20.79
N GLN A 320 13.83 -4.27 -22.07
CA GLN A 320 13.67 -5.52 -22.83
C GLN A 320 14.97 -6.22 -23.30
N LYS A 321 16.11 -6.09 -22.60
CA LYS A 321 17.40 -6.70 -23.00
C LYS A 321 17.51 -8.23 -22.85
N GLY A 322 16.40 -8.97 -22.90
CA GLY A 322 16.38 -10.43 -22.77
C GLY A 322 16.14 -11.17 -24.09
N LEU A 323 16.51 -12.46 -24.14
CA LEU A 323 16.13 -13.38 -25.21
C LEU A 323 14.62 -13.28 -25.48
N SER A 324 14.26 -12.97 -26.74
CA SER A 324 12.88 -12.84 -27.18
C SER A 324 12.08 -14.12 -26.92
N LEU A 325 10.77 -13.99 -26.74
CA LEU A 325 9.88 -15.15 -26.58
C LEU A 325 10.05 -16.14 -27.74
N GLY A 326 10.18 -15.62 -28.97
CA GLY A 326 10.43 -16.41 -30.17
C GLY A 326 11.69 -17.27 -30.06
N MET A 327 12.82 -16.68 -29.64
CA MET A 327 14.07 -17.44 -29.47
C MET A 327 13.95 -18.53 -28.39
N ARG A 328 13.22 -18.26 -27.30
CA ARG A 328 12.97 -19.29 -26.26
C ARG A 328 12.10 -20.43 -26.78
N VAL A 329 11.06 -20.10 -27.53
CA VAL A 329 10.16 -21.10 -28.15
C VAL A 329 10.94 -21.93 -29.18
N VAL A 330 11.79 -21.30 -30.00
CA VAL A 330 12.68 -21.99 -30.94
C VAL A 330 13.65 -22.92 -30.20
N LEU A 331 14.26 -22.49 -29.10
CA LEU A 331 15.14 -23.35 -28.30
C LEU A 331 14.41 -24.54 -27.69
N VAL A 332 13.18 -24.35 -27.20
CA VAL A 332 12.35 -25.45 -26.68
C VAL A 332 11.97 -26.42 -27.80
N TRP A 333 11.54 -25.92 -28.96
CA TRP A 333 11.22 -26.77 -30.10
C TRP A 333 12.44 -27.50 -30.65
N ALA A 334 13.60 -26.85 -30.73
CA ALA A 334 14.84 -27.50 -31.13
C ALA A 334 15.21 -28.63 -30.17
N ALA A 335 15.01 -28.45 -28.85
CA ALA A 335 15.22 -29.51 -27.87
C ALA A 335 14.22 -30.67 -28.03
N VAL A 336 12.93 -30.37 -28.25
CA VAL A 336 11.89 -31.38 -28.47
C VAL A 336 12.12 -32.16 -29.76
N LEU A 337 12.42 -31.47 -30.86
CA LEU A 337 12.72 -32.08 -32.16
C LEU A 337 14.02 -32.90 -32.10
N GLY A 338 15.04 -32.42 -31.37
CA GLY A 338 16.27 -33.18 -31.14
C GLY A 338 16.04 -34.48 -30.37
N LEU A 339 15.20 -34.45 -29.32
CA LEU A 339 14.76 -35.64 -28.58
C LEU A 339 13.97 -36.61 -29.47
N PHE A 340 13.05 -36.09 -30.29
CA PHE A 340 12.26 -36.90 -31.21
C PHE A 340 13.14 -37.54 -32.29
N TYR A 341 14.08 -36.80 -32.88
CA TYR A 341 15.01 -37.33 -33.87
C TYR A 341 15.90 -38.43 -33.28
N ALA A 342 16.44 -38.22 -32.07
CA ALA A 342 17.21 -39.25 -31.37
C ALA A 342 16.37 -40.51 -31.10
N ALA A 343 15.09 -40.36 -30.77
CA ALA A 343 14.17 -41.47 -30.57
C ALA A 343 13.93 -42.28 -31.87
N VAL A 344 13.69 -41.58 -32.99
CA VAL A 344 13.48 -42.24 -34.28
C VAL A 344 14.74 -42.99 -34.72
N GLN A 345 15.93 -42.36 -34.63
CA GLN A 345 17.19 -42.99 -35.03
C GLN A 345 17.52 -44.25 -34.22
N LEU A 346 17.19 -44.26 -32.93
CA LEU A 346 17.38 -45.43 -32.07
C LEU A 346 16.32 -46.53 -32.30
N GLY A 347 15.14 -46.18 -32.83
CA GLY A 347 14.05 -47.12 -33.10
C GLY A 347 14.08 -47.74 -34.50
N THR A 348 14.72 -47.09 -35.49
CA THR A 348 14.75 -47.54 -36.89
C THR A 348 16.03 -48.23 -37.31
N SER A 349 17.00 -48.41 -36.41
CA SER A 349 18.23 -49.15 -36.73
C SER A 349 17.95 -50.65 -36.74
N GLU A 350 17.41 -51.16 -37.83
CA GLU A 350 17.38 -52.60 -38.11
C GLU A 350 18.81 -53.09 -38.32
N THR A 351 19.23 -54.07 -37.53
CA THR A 351 20.49 -54.80 -37.73
C THR A 351 20.18 -56.08 -38.47
N TYR A 352 20.57 -56.14 -39.74
CA TYR A 352 20.53 -57.37 -40.53
C TYR A 352 21.60 -58.33 -39.99
N ASP A 353 21.18 -59.51 -39.53
CA ASP A 353 22.11 -60.57 -39.15
C ASP A 353 22.38 -61.49 -40.36
N PRO A 354 23.57 -61.40 -40.99
CA PRO A 354 23.91 -62.21 -42.14
C PRO A 354 24.07 -63.70 -41.84
N GLN A 355 24.16 -64.13 -40.56
CA GLN A 355 24.28 -65.55 -40.22
C GLN A 355 22.94 -66.28 -40.21
N THR A 356 21.86 -65.59 -39.89
CA THR A 356 20.51 -66.17 -39.82
C THR A 356 19.63 -65.80 -41.02
N ASP A 357 20.06 -64.85 -41.86
CA ASP A 357 19.28 -64.28 -42.98
C ASP A 357 17.91 -63.76 -42.54
N THR A 358 17.84 -63.27 -41.31
CA THR A 358 16.64 -62.67 -40.73
C THR A 358 16.93 -61.26 -40.25
N TRP A 359 15.96 -60.38 -40.41
CA TRP A 359 15.97 -59.07 -39.77
C TRP A 359 15.63 -59.29 -38.30
N GLU A 360 16.59 -59.08 -37.40
CA GLU A 360 16.30 -59.10 -35.96
C GLU A 360 15.35 -57.95 -35.64
N GLU A 361 14.27 -58.23 -34.91
CA GLU A 361 13.43 -57.17 -34.36
C GLU A 361 14.31 -56.19 -33.57
N PRO A 362 14.04 -54.87 -33.67
CA PRO A 362 14.93 -53.84 -33.15
C PRO A 362 15.40 -54.14 -31.71
N LEU A 363 16.72 -54.16 -31.52
CA LEU A 363 17.44 -54.50 -30.27
C LEU A 363 16.99 -53.70 -29.03
N ILE A 364 16.28 -52.59 -29.22
CA ILE A 364 15.68 -51.83 -28.12
C ILE A 364 14.19 -52.12 -28.13
N ASP A 365 13.79 -53.06 -27.27
CA ASP A 365 12.39 -53.27 -26.90
C ASP A 365 11.73 -51.90 -26.68
N LEU A 366 10.61 -51.65 -27.36
CA LEU A 366 9.80 -50.43 -27.23
C LEU A 366 9.56 -50.09 -25.75
N HIS A 367 9.51 -51.10 -24.88
CA HIS A 367 9.45 -50.93 -23.42
C HIS A 367 10.68 -50.24 -22.83
N VAL A 368 11.90 -50.58 -23.24
CA VAL A 368 13.15 -49.92 -22.78
C VAL A 368 13.14 -48.44 -23.18
N PHE A 369 12.75 -48.14 -24.42
CA PHE A 369 12.62 -46.76 -24.90
C PHE A 369 11.55 -45.97 -24.12
N LEU A 370 10.35 -46.54 -23.95
CA LEU A 370 9.26 -45.94 -23.17
C LEU A 370 9.69 -45.69 -21.72
N ASN A 371 10.46 -46.61 -21.12
CA ASN A 371 11.01 -46.45 -19.79
C ASN A 371 12.02 -45.29 -19.75
N MET A 372 12.99 -45.24 -20.67
CA MET A 372 13.95 -44.13 -20.75
C MET A 372 13.27 -42.77 -20.95
N PHE A 373 12.28 -42.69 -21.84
CA PHE A 373 11.49 -41.49 -22.06
C PHE A 373 10.73 -41.09 -20.80
N THR A 374 10.10 -42.05 -20.12
CA THR A 374 9.39 -41.81 -18.86
C THR A 374 10.34 -41.30 -17.77
N PHE A 375 11.53 -41.90 -17.63
CA PHE A 375 12.56 -41.41 -16.71
C PHE A 375 13.03 -40.00 -17.06
N ALA A 376 13.26 -39.70 -18.34
CA ALA A 376 13.64 -38.36 -18.79
C ALA A 376 12.56 -37.32 -18.51
N VAL A 377 11.28 -37.65 -18.74
CA VAL A 377 10.14 -36.79 -18.41
C VAL A 377 10.03 -36.59 -16.90
N ILE A 378 10.15 -37.64 -16.10
CA ILE A 378 10.14 -37.55 -14.62
C ILE A 378 11.31 -36.68 -14.13
N ALA A 379 12.51 -36.85 -14.67
CA ALA A 379 13.68 -36.06 -14.32
C ALA A 379 13.50 -34.58 -14.74
N ALA A 380 12.93 -34.31 -15.91
CA ALA A 380 12.65 -32.95 -16.39
C ALA A 380 11.56 -32.27 -15.54
N VAL A 381 10.47 -32.98 -15.22
CA VAL A 381 9.40 -32.48 -14.34
C VAL A 381 9.92 -32.28 -12.92
N GLY A 382 10.66 -33.25 -12.37
CA GLY A 382 11.30 -33.15 -11.05
C GLY A 382 12.29 -32.00 -10.98
N GLY A 383 13.13 -31.83 -11.99
CA GLY A 383 14.04 -30.68 -12.13
C GLY A 383 13.31 -29.35 -12.24
N ALA A 384 12.22 -29.28 -13.00
CA ALA A 384 11.38 -28.09 -13.11
C ALA A 384 10.70 -27.74 -11.79
N ILE A 385 10.17 -28.73 -11.06
CA ILE A 385 9.58 -28.54 -9.72
C ILE A 385 10.65 -28.07 -8.73
N GLY A 386 11.81 -28.74 -8.68
CA GLY A 386 12.93 -28.35 -7.82
C GLY A 386 13.40 -26.92 -8.10
N TYR A 387 13.53 -26.56 -9.38
CA TYR A 387 13.86 -25.20 -9.80
C TYR A 387 12.78 -24.17 -9.40
N ARG A 388 11.49 -24.51 -9.51
CA ARG A 388 10.38 -23.64 -9.06
C ARG A 388 10.38 -23.45 -7.54
N ILE A 389 10.67 -24.50 -6.78
CA ILE A 389 10.82 -24.42 -5.31
C ILE A 389 12.01 -23.52 -4.96
N TRP A 390 13.16 -23.72 -5.59
CA TRP A 390 14.34 -22.88 -5.40
C TRP A 390 14.06 -21.40 -5.72
N LEU A 391 13.39 -21.11 -6.85
CA LEU A 391 12.97 -19.75 -7.20
C LEU A 391 12.04 -19.14 -6.15
N THR A 392 11.13 -19.94 -5.58
CA THR A 392 10.20 -19.48 -4.54
C THR A 392 10.95 -19.15 -3.24
N ILE A 393 11.91 -19.98 -2.85
CA ILE A 393 12.77 -19.72 -1.68
C ILE A 393 13.59 -18.44 -1.90
N LYS A 394 14.20 -18.30 -3.08
CA LYS A 394 14.98 -17.11 -3.44
C LYS A 394 14.12 -15.85 -3.45
N ALA A 395 12.92 -15.90 -4.04
CA ALA A 395 11.97 -14.78 -4.03
C ALA A 395 11.58 -14.37 -2.61
N ARG A 396 11.38 -15.34 -1.70
CA ARG A 396 11.10 -15.04 -0.28
C ARG A 396 12.27 -14.35 0.40
N ARG A 397 13.50 -14.79 0.15
CA ARG A 397 14.70 -14.14 0.68
C ARG A 397 14.81 -12.70 0.18
N GLU A 398 14.69 -12.48 -1.13
CA GLU A 398 14.73 -11.13 -1.71
C GLU A 398 13.57 -10.25 -1.18
N ALA A 399 12.39 -10.83 -0.90
CA ALA A 399 11.29 -10.11 -0.26
C ALA A 399 11.60 -9.71 1.19
N HIS A 400 12.23 -10.58 1.99
CA HIS A 400 12.67 -10.22 3.35
C HIS A 400 13.76 -9.13 3.32
N GLU A 401 14.72 -9.23 2.40
CA GLU A 401 15.74 -8.21 2.18
C GLU A 401 15.10 -6.87 1.78
N HIS A 402 14.05 -6.91 0.96
CA HIS A 402 13.27 -5.72 0.60
C HIS A 402 12.59 -5.08 1.83
N PHE A 403 11.89 -5.86 2.66
CA PHE A 403 11.27 -5.35 3.90
C PHE A 403 12.31 -4.76 4.85
N ALA A 404 13.45 -5.43 5.03
CA ALA A 404 14.54 -4.90 5.84
C ALA A 404 15.04 -3.54 5.32
N ALA A 405 15.20 -3.39 4.00
CA ALA A 405 15.62 -2.13 3.40
C ALA A 405 14.57 -1.01 3.55
N LEU A 406 13.27 -1.33 3.43
CA LEU A 406 12.20 -0.38 3.71
C LEU A 406 12.22 0.10 5.17
N ASN A 407 12.51 -0.80 6.11
CA ASN A 407 12.63 -0.44 7.53
C ASN A 407 13.86 0.43 7.80
N LEU A 408 14.99 0.18 7.13
CA LEU A 408 16.15 1.08 7.18
C LEU A 408 15.81 2.48 6.68
N ALA A 409 15.12 2.57 5.53
CA ALA A 409 14.70 3.86 4.98
C ALA A 409 13.74 4.61 5.92
N ALA A 410 12.78 3.89 6.52
CA ALA A 410 11.83 4.44 7.48
C ALA A 410 12.51 4.98 8.75
N GLN A 411 13.62 4.38 9.17
CA GLN A 411 14.45 4.83 10.29
C GLN A 411 15.43 5.96 9.91
N GLY A 412 15.33 6.54 8.71
CA GLY A 412 16.26 7.58 8.25
C GLY A 412 17.61 7.08 7.75
N LYS A 413 17.87 5.76 7.76
CA LYS A 413 19.12 5.15 7.29
C LYS A 413 19.12 4.99 5.76
N LEU A 414 19.05 6.12 5.05
CA LEU A 414 18.79 6.16 3.60
C LEU A 414 19.90 5.49 2.77
N ASP A 415 21.17 5.67 3.12
CA ASP A 415 22.29 5.12 2.35
C ASP A 415 22.32 3.58 2.40
N ALA A 416 22.16 3.01 3.60
CA ALA A 416 22.10 1.56 3.79
C ALA A 416 20.88 0.93 3.10
N ALA A 417 19.74 1.63 3.13
CA ALA A 417 18.55 1.22 2.39
C ALA A 417 18.78 1.26 0.87
N GLU A 418 19.33 2.36 0.36
CA GLU A 418 19.63 2.55 -1.06
C GLU A 418 20.58 1.48 -1.60
N GLU A 419 21.63 1.13 -0.86
CA GLU A 419 22.56 0.07 -1.24
C GLU A 419 21.84 -1.28 -1.42
N THR A 420 21.02 -1.66 -0.44
CA THR A 420 20.28 -2.93 -0.46
C THR A 420 19.24 -2.94 -1.59
N LEU A 421 18.49 -1.84 -1.75
CA LEU A 421 17.48 -1.70 -2.80
C LEU A 421 18.10 -1.69 -4.20
N THR A 422 19.28 -1.11 -4.37
CA THR A 422 20.00 -1.14 -5.66
C THR A 422 20.38 -2.56 -6.06
N LYS A 423 20.82 -3.39 -5.10
CA LYS A 423 21.07 -4.83 -5.33
C LYS A 423 19.80 -5.57 -5.74
N LEU A 424 18.67 -5.30 -5.08
CA LEU A 424 17.37 -5.89 -5.43
C LEU A 424 16.84 -5.40 -6.78
N ALA A 425 17.11 -4.15 -7.15
CA ALA A 425 16.69 -3.54 -8.41
C ALA A 425 17.40 -4.14 -9.65
N VAL A 426 18.48 -4.90 -9.47
CA VAL A 426 19.10 -5.71 -10.53
C VAL A 426 18.73 -7.20 -10.45
N GLY A 427 17.87 -7.57 -9.50
CA GLY A 427 17.43 -8.94 -9.25
C GLY A 427 16.56 -9.55 -10.37
N ARG A 428 16.23 -10.83 -10.19
CA ARG A 428 15.53 -11.64 -11.22
C ARG A 428 14.01 -11.48 -11.20
N PHE A 429 13.43 -11.08 -10.07
CA PHE A 429 11.98 -11.06 -9.89
C PHE A 429 11.40 -9.69 -10.23
N PRO A 430 10.61 -9.54 -11.31
CA PRO A 430 10.15 -8.23 -11.79
C PRO A 430 9.35 -7.43 -10.76
N LEU A 431 8.54 -8.10 -9.94
CA LEU A 431 7.75 -7.45 -8.89
C LEU A 431 8.65 -6.86 -7.80
N ILE A 432 9.63 -7.63 -7.30
CA ILE A 432 10.58 -7.15 -6.28
C ILE A 432 11.45 -6.02 -6.85
N LYS A 433 11.88 -6.15 -8.11
CA LYS A 433 12.63 -5.11 -8.82
C LYS A 433 11.82 -3.80 -8.92
N ALA A 434 10.55 -3.89 -9.30
CA ALA A 434 9.67 -2.73 -9.37
C ALA A 434 9.40 -2.10 -8.00
N GLN A 435 9.21 -2.91 -6.95
CA GLN A 435 9.11 -2.43 -5.56
C GLN A 435 10.39 -1.74 -5.09
N ALA A 436 11.56 -2.31 -5.43
CA ALA A 436 12.84 -1.71 -5.12
C ALA A 436 13.01 -0.35 -5.81
N TYR A 437 12.62 -0.24 -7.08
CA TYR A 437 12.62 1.04 -7.79
C TYR A 437 11.64 2.06 -7.20
N LEU A 438 10.45 1.66 -6.77
CA LEU A 438 9.54 2.56 -6.06
C LEU A 438 10.17 3.10 -4.77
N ALA A 439 10.82 2.23 -3.99
CA ALA A 439 11.51 2.64 -2.77
C ALA A 439 12.72 3.56 -3.05
N LEU A 440 13.50 3.28 -4.09
CA LEU A 440 14.59 4.14 -4.55
C LEU A 440 14.07 5.50 -5.04
N ALA A 441 12.94 5.54 -5.74
CA ALA A 441 12.30 6.78 -6.15
C ALA A 441 11.91 7.62 -4.92
N ASN A 442 11.31 7.00 -3.90
CA ASN A 442 10.97 7.69 -2.65
C ASN A 442 12.23 8.18 -1.90
N ILE A 443 13.34 7.44 -1.91
CA ILE A 443 14.61 7.90 -1.31
C ILE A 443 15.20 9.08 -2.08
N ALA A 444 15.18 9.04 -3.42
CA ALA A 444 15.66 10.13 -4.26
C ALA A 444 14.81 11.39 -4.06
N GLU A 445 13.48 11.24 -4.03
CA GLU A 445 12.54 12.33 -3.71
C GLU A 445 12.83 12.94 -2.34
N ARG A 446 13.06 12.13 -1.30
CA ARG A 446 13.46 12.58 0.04
C ARG A 446 14.73 13.41 0.08
N ARG A 447 15.66 13.14 -0.83
CA ARG A 447 16.92 13.87 -0.98
C ARG A 447 16.82 15.08 -1.91
N ALA A 448 15.62 15.38 -2.41
CA ALA A 448 15.37 16.38 -3.44
C ALA A 448 16.07 16.08 -4.79
N ASP A 449 16.44 14.82 -5.06
CA ASP A 449 16.97 14.37 -6.36
C ASP A 449 15.82 13.91 -7.26
N LEU A 450 15.12 14.89 -7.82
CA LEU A 450 13.88 14.68 -8.58
C LEU A 450 14.13 13.94 -9.90
N ALA A 451 15.26 14.20 -10.57
CA ALA A 451 15.62 13.55 -11.82
C ALA A 451 15.84 12.05 -11.61
N LYS A 452 16.60 11.67 -10.59
CA LYS A 452 16.80 10.26 -10.23
C LYS A 452 15.52 9.61 -9.74
N SER A 453 14.67 10.34 -9.02
CA SER A 453 13.34 9.83 -8.63
C SER A 453 12.50 9.48 -9.86
N LEU A 454 12.46 10.36 -10.88
CA LEU A 454 11.72 10.11 -12.12
C LEU A 454 12.29 8.91 -12.88
N GLU A 455 13.61 8.81 -12.98
CA GLU A 455 14.30 7.68 -13.63
C GLU A 455 13.94 6.34 -12.96
N HIS A 456 13.92 6.31 -11.62
CA HIS A 456 13.52 5.11 -10.87
C HIS A 456 12.05 4.74 -11.11
N CYS A 457 11.13 5.72 -11.15
CA CYS A 457 9.74 5.47 -11.52
C CYS A 457 9.62 4.82 -12.91
N ASP A 458 10.29 5.39 -13.91
CA ASP A 458 10.26 4.88 -15.29
C ASP A 458 10.82 3.45 -15.37
N LYS A 459 11.95 3.19 -14.70
CA LYS A 459 12.53 1.84 -14.58
C LYS A 459 11.59 0.86 -13.90
N GLY A 460 10.92 1.27 -12.82
CA GLY A 460 9.92 0.47 -12.10
C GLY A 460 8.74 0.09 -12.99
N ILE A 461 8.16 1.07 -13.70
CA ILE A 461 7.04 0.85 -14.63
C ILE A 461 7.47 -0.10 -15.77
N ALA A 462 8.66 0.09 -16.32
CA ALA A 462 9.18 -0.74 -17.41
C ALA A 462 9.37 -2.22 -17.02
N CYS A 463 9.61 -2.51 -15.73
CA CYS A 463 9.69 -3.88 -15.20
C CYS A 463 8.33 -4.59 -15.21
N LEU A 464 7.23 -3.82 -15.22
CA LEU A 464 5.85 -4.30 -15.22
C LEU A 464 5.21 -4.26 -16.62
N SER A 465 6.03 -4.14 -17.67
CA SER A 465 5.57 -4.10 -19.07
C SER A 465 4.94 -5.41 -19.53
N GLN A 466 5.37 -6.55 -18.98
CA GLN A 466 4.75 -7.84 -19.26
C GLN A 466 3.32 -7.88 -18.72
N TYR A 467 2.37 -8.30 -19.57
CA TYR A 467 0.94 -8.31 -19.26
C TYR A 467 0.60 -8.97 -17.91
N VAL A 468 1.18 -10.15 -17.62
CA VAL A 468 0.94 -10.86 -16.35
C VAL A 468 1.45 -10.05 -15.15
N MET A 469 2.64 -9.45 -15.25
CA MET A 469 3.19 -8.62 -14.17
C MET A 469 2.35 -7.35 -13.97
N ARG A 470 1.90 -6.73 -15.07
CA ARG A 470 1.01 -5.57 -15.05
C ARG A 470 -0.27 -5.85 -14.28
N ILE A 471 -0.88 -7.02 -14.52
CA ILE A 471 -2.09 -7.46 -13.82
C ILE A 471 -1.82 -7.71 -12.33
N SER A 472 -0.71 -8.37 -11.98
CA SER A 472 -0.37 -8.61 -10.58
C SER A 472 -0.06 -7.34 -9.80
N ALA A 473 0.41 -6.29 -10.48
CA ALA A 473 0.78 -5.02 -9.87
C ALA A 473 -0.30 -3.93 -9.97
N SER A 474 -1.40 -4.15 -10.71
CA SER A 474 -2.36 -3.09 -11.06
C SER A 474 -3.17 -2.55 -9.90
N ASP A 475 -3.29 -3.32 -8.80
CA ASP A 475 -4.08 -2.90 -7.64
C ASP A 475 -3.36 -1.87 -6.75
N ILE A 476 -2.02 -1.95 -6.65
CA ILE A 476 -1.24 -1.15 -5.69
C ILE A 476 0.07 -0.64 -6.32
N LEU A 477 0.99 -1.55 -6.65
CA LEU A 477 2.36 -1.19 -7.02
C LEU A 477 2.48 -0.33 -8.28
N LEU A 478 1.74 -0.67 -9.34
CA LEU A 478 1.77 0.12 -10.58
C LEU A 478 1.15 1.51 -10.36
N PRO A 479 -0.06 1.64 -9.77
CA PRO A 479 -0.60 2.93 -9.37
C PRO A 479 0.33 3.74 -8.44
N ASP A 480 1.05 3.11 -7.51
CA ASP A 480 2.02 3.79 -6.63
C ASP A 480 3.21 4.36 -7.43
N LEU A 481 3.74 3.60 -8.39
CA LEU A 481 4.78 4.09 -9.30
C LEU A 481 4.28 5.27 -10.16
N MET A 482 3.04 5.18 -10.65
CA MET A 482 2.38 6.25 -11.43
C MET A 482 2.13 7.50 -10.58
N SER A 483 1.66 7.35 -9.35
CA SER A 483 1.39 8.48 -8.46
C SER A 483 2.68 9.18 -8.02
N GLN A 484 3.74 8.42 -7.72
CA GLN A 484 5.07 8.99 -7.46
C GLN A 484 5.63 9.69 -8.71
N ARG A 485 5.49 9.10 -9.90
CA ARG A 485 5.87 9.73 -11.16
C ARG A 485 5.11 11.04 -11.40
N ALA A 486 3.80 11.04 -11.20
CA ALA A 486 2.95 12.22 -11.32
C ALA A 486 3.40 13.35 -10.39
N PHE A 487 3.73 13.02 -9.14
CA PHE A 487 4.24 13.99 -8.17
C PHE A 487 5.54 14.63 -8.65
N VAL A 488 6.53 13.81 -9.03
CA VAL A 488 7.83 14.31 -9.50
C VAL A 488 7.68 15.16 -10.77
N LEU A 489 6.80 14.76 -11.70
CA LEU A 489 6.49 15.55 -12.89
C LEU A 489 5.88 16.91 -12.54
N ALA A 490 4.95 16.97 -11.57
CA ALA A 490 4.36 18.22 -11.14
C ALA A 490 5.39 19.15 -10.47
N VAL A 491 6.34 18.60 -9.71
CA VAL A 491 7.47 19.37 -9.15
C VAL A 491 8.39 19.93 -10.24
N MET A 492 8.61 19.16 -11.31
CA MET A 492 9.42 19.55 -12.47
C MET A 492 8.66 20.41 -13.49
N ASP A 493 7.54 21.03 -13.08
CA ASP A 493 6.66 21.87 -13.91
C ASP A 493 6.05 21.18 -15.15
N ARG A 494 6.06 19.84 -15.19
CA ARG A 494 5.47 19.00 -16.26
C ARG A 494 4.02 18.62 -15.91
N HIS A 495 3.22 19.64 -15.58
CA HIS A 495 1.90 19.46 -14.97
C HIS A 495 0.89 18.70 -15.84
N ASP A 496 0.92 18.88 -17.16
CA ASP A 496 0.04 18.16 -18.09
C ASP A 496 0.29 16.65 -18.05
N GLU A 497 1.55 16.24 -17.96
CA GLU A 497 1.92 14.83 -17.81
C GLU A 497 1.54 14.30 -16.43
N ALA A 498 1.65 15.13 -15.39
CA ALA A 498 1.24 14.77 -14.03
C ALA A 498 -0.27 14.51 -13.93
N GLU A 499 -1.10 15.38 -14.49
CA GLU A 499 -2.56 15.15 -14.56
C GLU A 499 -2.91 13.95 -15.45
N ALA A 500 -2.15 13.71 -16.53
CA ALA A 500 -2.32 12.51 -17.35
C ALA A 500 -2.03 11.20 -16.59
N GLU A 501 -0.98 11.17 -15.77
CA GLU A 501 -0.69 10.04 -14.89
C GLU A 501 -1.78 9.85 -13.82
N LEU A 502 -2.27 10.93 -13.20
CA LEU A 502 -3.36 10.86 -12.23
C LEU A 502 -4.67 10.35 -12.83
N ALA A 503 -5.03 10.80 -14.03
CA ALA A 503 -6.24 10.37 -14.74
C ALA A 503 -6.20 8.88 -15.12
N ALA A 504 -5.00 8.32 -15.24
CA ALA A 504 -4.79 6.90 -15.54
C ALA A 504 -4.81 6.00 -14.28
N LEU A 505 -4.89 6.56 -13.07
CA LEU A 505 -5.00 5.78 -11.85
C LEU A 505 -6.35 5.04 -11.77
N PRO A 506 -6.37 3.76 -11.39
CA PRO A 506 -7.62 3.01 -11.30
C PRO A 506 -8.48 3.56 -10.14
N PRO A 507 -9.82 3.58 -10.26
CA PRO A 507 -10.70 4.07 -9.20
C PRO A 507 -10.55 3.33 -7.87
N ALA A 508 -10.20 2.04 -7.91
CA ALA A 508 -10.01 1.18 -6.74
C ALA A 508 -8.58 1.23 -6.15
N TYR A 509 -7.74 2.19 -6.56
CA TYR A 509 -6.42 2.39 -5.97
C TYR A 509 -6.57 2.94 -4.53
N PRO A 510 -6.04 2.24 -3.49
CA PRO A 510 -6.30 2.60 -2.08
C PRO A 510 -5.74 3.96 -1.65
N TYR A 511 -4.79 4.52 -2.40
CA TYR A 511 -4.20 5.83 -2.10
C TYR A 511 -4.54 6.88 -3.17
N ARG A 512 -5.66 6.72 -3.88
CA ARG A 512 -6.04 7.62 -4.97
C ARG A 512 -6.27 9.04 -4.47
N SER A 513 -7.01 9.21 -3.37
CA SER A 513 -7.29 10.52 -2.80
C SER A 513 -6.01 11.22 -2.34
N ARG A 514 -5.08 10.47 -1.74
CA ARG A 514 -3.73 10.94 -1.38
C ARG A 514 -2.97 11.42 -2.62
N ALA A 515 -2.93 10.62 -3.68
CA ALA A 515 -2.22 10.96 -4.91
C ALA A 515 -2.78 12.24 -5.55
N LEU A 516 -4.11 12.37 -5.63
CA LEU A 516 -4.77 13.56 -6.17
C LEU A 516 -4.41 14.82 -5.37
N LEU A 517 -4.53 14.77 -4.03
CA LEU A 517 -4.19 15.90 -3.18
C LEU A 517 -2.72 16.29 -3.35
N ARG A 518 -1.81 15.33 -3.19
CA ARG A 518 -0.36 15.57 -3.21
C ARG A 518 0.12 16.21 -4.51
N VAL A 519 -0.29 15.65 -5.65
CA VAL A 519 0.15 16.12 -6.97
C VAL A 519 -0.44 17.48 -7.30
N ARG A 520 -1.70 17.74 -6.94
CA ARG A 520 -2.33 19.04 -7.23
C ARG A 520 -1.87 20.14 -6.31
N LEU A 521 -1.69 19.84 -5.03
CA LEU A 521 -1.16 20.79 -4.06
C LEU A 521 0.20 21.31 -4.52
N VAL A 522 1.11 20.41 -4.90
CA VAL A 522 2.43 20.82 -5.41
C VAL A 522 2.34 21.54 -6.76
N SER A 523 1.45 21.09 -7.66
CA SER A 523 1.23 21.74 -8.95
C SER A 523 0.78 23.21 -8.78
N LEU A 524 -0.17 23.47 -7.87
CA LEU A 524 -0.64 24.82 -7.56
C LEU A 524 0.45 25.65 -6.87
N ALA A 525 1.17 25.07 -5.91
CA ALA A 525 2.28 25.73 -5.23
C ALA A 525 3.39 26.16 -6.20
N ARG A 526 3.83 25.26 -7.09
CA ARG A 526 4.84 25.53 -8.13
C ARG A 526 4.44 26.66 -9.08
N ARG A 527 3.15 26.77 -9.40
CA ARG A 527 2.58 27.85 -10.22
C ARG A 527 2.36 29.17 -9.47
N GLY A 528 2.59 29.20 -8.15
CA GLY A 528 2.36 30.37 -7.32
C GLY A 528 0.88 30.61 -6.96
N HIS A 529 0.00 29.65 -7.22
CA HIS A 529 -1.44 29.75 -6.91
C HIS A 529 -1.70 29.40 -5.43
N LEU A 530 -1.13 30.19 -4.51
CA LEU A 530 -1.13 29.88 -3.08
C LEU A 530 -2.54 29.87 -2.46
N GLU A 531 -3.45 30.73 -2.91
CA GLU A 531 -4.84 30.74 -2.47
C GLU A 531 -5.56 29.42 -2.79
N GLU A 532 -5.49 28.99 -4.05
CA GLU A 532 -6.10 27.74 -4.51
C GLU A 532 -5.47 26.53 -3.82
N ALA A 533 -4.16 26.55 -3.62
CA ALA A 533 -3.43 25.51 -2.92
C ALA A 533 -3.85 25.43 -1.44
N ALA A 534 -4.00 26.58 -0.75
CA ALA A 534 -4.45 26.64 0.64
C ALA A 534 -5.92 26.21 0.77
N LYS A 535 -6.76 26.60 -0.19
CA LYS A 535 -8.14 26.13 -0.30
C LYS A 535 -8.17 24.62 -0.43
N LEU A 536 -7.44 24.03 -1.38
CA LEU A 536 -7.34 22.58 -1.58
C LEU A 536 -6.84 21.84 -0.32
N ALA A 537 -5.80 22.36 0.34
CA ALA A 537 -5.27 21.78 1.58
C ALA A 537 -6.30 21.81 2.73
N SER A 538 -7.10 22.88 2.82
CA SER A 538 -8.13 23.04 3.85
C SER A 538 -9.40 22.23 3.56
N GLU A 539 -9.87 22.22 2.31
CA GLU A 539 -11.07 21.54 1.84
C GLU A 539 -10.91 20.05 1.73
N ALA A 540 -9.66 19.57 1.57
CA ALA A 540 -9.42 18.15 1.76
C ALA A 540 -10.04 17.75 3.11
N GLY A 541 -9.66 18.38 4.24
CA GLY A 541 -10.25 18.02 5.54
C GLY A 541 -10.11 16.53 5.90
N LEU A 542 -9.42 15.77 5.05
CA LEU A 542 -9.32 14.32 5.06
C LEU A 542 -8.11 13.97 5.93
N ASP A 543 -8.26 12.96 6.77
CA ASP A 543 -7.14 12.32 7.46
C ASP A 543 -6.47 11.31 6.50
N LEU A 544 -6.05 11.82 5.33
CA LEU A 544 -5.34 11.05 4.31
C LEU A 544 -3.99 10.57 4.89
N PRO A 545 -3.48 9.41 4.43
CA PRO A 545 -2.18 8.88 4.82
C PRO A 545 -1.04 9.65 4.14
N LEU A 546 -0.95 10.95 4.44
CA LEU A 546 0.10 11.86 4.01
C LEU A 546 1.40 11.53 4.75
N THR A 547 2.54 11.69 4.06
CA THR A 547 3.84 11.69 4.74
C THR A 547 4.00 12.98 5.55
N ALA A 548 4.94 13.03 6.50
CA ALA A 548 5.24 14.27 7.22
C ALA A 548 5.63 15.42 6.28
N ARG A 549 6.31 15.13 5.15
CA ARG A 549 6.65 16.09 4.10
C ARG A 549 5.42 16.66 3.41
N ASP A 550 4.50 15.79 2.99
CA ASP A 550 3.26 16.22 2.32
C ASP A 550 2.36 17.03 3.27
N GLU A 551 2.32 16.65 4.55
CA GLU A 551 1.60 17.40 5.58
C GLU A 551 2.24 18.77 5.83
N LEU A 552 3.57 18.83 5.97
CA LEU A 552 4.28 20.10 6.09
C LEU A 552 4.02 21.00 4.87
N LEU A 553 4.00 20.46 3.65
CA LEU A 553 3.69 21.23 2.46
C LEU A 553 2.27 21.82 2.54
N ALA A 554 1.27 21.01 2.91
CA ALA A 554 -0.10 21.46 3.07
C ALA A 554 -0.22 22.57 4.13
N ASP A 555 0.42 22.39 5.27
CA ASP A 555 0.41 23.37 6.36
C ASP A 555 1.16 24.65 5.97
N SER A 556 2.31 24.53 5.30
CA SER A 556 3.13 25.66 4.86
C SER A 556 2.42 26.50 3.81
N VAL A 557 1.67 25.86 2.91
CA VAL A 557 0.82 26.57 1.93
C VAL A 557 -0.28 27.38 2.64
N CYS A 558 -0.95 26.78 3.65
CA CYS A 558 -1.95 27.53 4.44
C CYS A 558 -1.33 28.74 5.14
N VAL A 559 -0.14 28.57 5.75
CA VAL A 559 0.59 29.67 6.39
C VAL A 559 0.99 30.72 5.37
N ALA A 560 1.56 30.32 4.23
CA ALA A 560 2.06 31.24 3.20
C ALA A 560 0.95 32.11 2.61
N PHE A 561 -0.27 31.58 2.47
CA PHE A 561 -1.41 32.34 1.97
C PHE A 561 -2.09 33.20 3.04
N LYS A 562 -2.35 32.64 4.22
CA LYS A 562 -3.13 33.29 5.28
C LYS A 562 -2.64 32.90 6.68
N PRO A 563 -1.53 33.49 7.16
CA PRO A 563 -0.89 33.12 8.43
C PRO A 563 -1.85 33.15 9.62
N GLU A 564 -2.77 34.12 9.66
CA GLU A 564 -3.75 34.32 10.72
C GLU A 564 -4.85 33.27 10.77
N SER A 565 -5.01 32.48 9.70
CA SER A 565 -5.95 31.35 9.66
C SER A 565 -5.41 30.07 10.30
N VAL A 566 -4.10 30.05 10.58
CA VAL A 566 -3.40 28.92 11.16
C VAL A 566 -3.38 29.09 12.68
N GLY A 567 -3.51 27.99 13.42
CA GLY A 567 -3.50 28.03 14.88
C GLY A 567 -2.23 28.66 15.44
N ALA A 568 -2.32 29.33 16.59
CA ALA A 568 -1.20 30.10 17.15
C ALA A 568 0.07 29.26 17.41
N GLY A 569 -0.05 27.95 17.64
CA GLY A 569 1.10 27.04 17.80
C GLY A 569 1.63 26.44 16.49
N GLU A 570 0.79 26.37 15.45
CA GLU A 570 1.13 25.74 14.18
C GLU A 570 2.15 26.56 13.39
N LEU A 571 2.04 27.90 13.35
CA LEU A 571 3.03 28.76 12.67
C LEU A 571 4.45 28.60 13.28
N PRO A 572 4.65 28.75 14.60
CA PRO A 572 5.94 28.46 15.23
C PRO A 572 6.44 27.03 14.98
N ARG A 573 5.55 26.03 14.99
CA ARG A 573 5.91 24.64 14.69
C ARG A 573 6.46 24.50 13.28
N ILE A 574 5.74 24.98 12.27
CA ILE A 574 6.11 24.87 10.86
C ILE A 574 7.45 25.55 10.62
N ARG A 575 7.63 26.78 11.11
CA ARG A 575 8.91 27.49 11.04
C ARG A 575 10.04 26.72 11.70
N ARG A 576 9.81 26.19 12.91
CA ARG A 576 10.81 25.39 13.64
C ARG A 576 11.19 24.13 12.87
N GLU A 577 10.23 23.39 12.33
CA GLU A 577 10.50 22.19 11.52
C GLU A 577 11.31 22.53 10.26
N VAL A 578 10.91 23.57 9.52
CA VAL A 578 11.65 24.04 8.33
C VAL A 578 13.06 24.53 8.71
N ARG A 579 13.24 25.18 9.85
CA ARG A 579 14.55 25.69 10.28
C ARG A 579 15.48 24.62 10.83
N THR A 580 14.95 23.65 11.58
CA THR A 580 15.77 22.68 12.34
C THR A 580 16.05 21.40 11.57
N VAL A 581 15.26 21.10 10.54
CA VAL A 581 15.33 19.85 9.79
C VAL A 581 15.84 20.14 8.39
N GLU A 582 17.16 20.26 8.25
CA GLU A 582 17.83 20.64 7.00
C GLU A 582 17.36 19.82 5.77
N PRO A 583 17.23 18.48 5.82
CA PRO A 583 16.71 17.72 4.68
C PRO A 583 15.29 18.13 4.25
N LEU A 584 14.45 18.53 5.20
CA LEU A 584 13.06 18.93 4.97
C LEU A 584 12.98 20.33 4.35
N ARG A 585 13.85 21.25 4.79
CA ARG A 585 14.00 22.58 4.17
C ARG A 585 14.42 22.46 2.72
N ARG A 586 15.47 21.69 2.44
CA ARG A 586 15.97 21.42 1.08
C ARG A 586 14.90 20.78 0.20
N TRP A 587 14.15 19.85 0.77
CA TRP A 587 13.02 19.24 0.07
C TRP A 587 11.95 20.29 -0.28
N LEU A 588 11.57 21.14 0.67
CA LEU A 588 10.54 22.17 0.44
C LEU A 588 11.01 23.21 -0.58
N ASP A 589 12.28 23.60 -0.56
CA ASP A 589 12.90 24.49 -1.55
C ASP A 589 12.81 23.90 -2.97
N ALA A 590 13.11 22.61 -3.14
CA ALA A 590 12.98 21.95 -4.43
C ALA A 590 11.52 21.79 -4.89
N VAL A 591 10.63 21.46 -3.95
CA VAL A 591 9.23 21.07 -4.23
C VAL A 591 8.30 22.27 -4.39
N ALA A 592 8.49 23.32 -3.61
CA ALA A 592 7.62 24.49 -3.58
C ALA A 592 8.39 25.76 -3.11
N PRO A 593 9.34 26.26 -3.93
CA PRO A 593 10.21 27.38 -3.54
C PRO A 593 9.42 28.66 -3.22
N SER A 594 8.34 28.93 -3.95
CA SER A 594 7.41 30.05 -3.70
C SER A 594 6.75 30.00 -2.31
N VAL A 595 6.45 28.79 -1.82
CA VAL A 595 5.87 28.58 -0.49
C VAL A 595 6.93 28.84 0.58
N LEU A 596 8.16 28.37 0.37
CA LEU A 596 9.27 28.63 1.28
C LEU A 596 9.58 30.14 1.36
N GLU A 597 9.67 30.82 0.22
CA GLU A 597 9.90 32.26 0.16
C GLU A 597 8.79 33.04 0.89
N ALA A 598 7.52 32.68 0.65
CA ALA A 598 6.39 33.29 1.34
C ALA A 598 6.44 33.04 2.85
N LEU A 599 6.77 31.82 3.28
CA LEU A 599 6.90 31.46 4.69
C LEU A 599 8.01 32.27 5.40
N GLU A 600 9.13 32.52 4.72
CA GLU A 600 10.25 33.32 5.24
C GLU A 600 9.93 34.82 5.32
N LYS A 601 9.01 35.31 4.48
CA LYS A 601 8.53 36.70 4.51
C LYS A 601 7.52 36.98 5.61
N VAL A 602 6.80 35.95 6.10
CA VAL A 602 5.92 36.13 7.25
C VAL A 602 6.82 36.54 8.42
N THR A 603 6.62 37.73 9.00
CA THR A 603 7.45 38.25 10.11
C THR A 603 7.12 37.54 11.42
N ASP A 604 8.03 37.66 12.40
CA ASP A 604 7.81 37.26 13.80
C ASP A 604 7.07 38.33 14.59
N GLU A 605 6.63 39.42 13.94
CA GLU A 605 5.77 40.38 14.62
C GLU A 605 4.57 39.59 15.15
N PRO A 606 4.36 39.58 16.48
CA PRO A 606 3.20 38.92 17.02
C PRO A 606 2.04 39.52 16.27
N VAL A 607 1.25 38.67 15.61
CA VAL A 607 -0.04 39.10 15.11
C VAL A 607 -0.75 39.54 16.37
N VAL A 608 -0.69 40.84 16.65
CA VAL A 608 -1.54 41.49 17.61
C VAL A 608 -2.90 41.26 16.99
N ARG A 609 -3.54 40.14 17.35
CA ARG A 609 -4.98 40.04 17.27
C ARG A 609 -5.41 41.36 17.86
N SER A 610 -6.00 42.25 17.05
CA SER A 610 -6.46 43.53 17.57
C SER A 610 -7.15 43.20 18.87
N ASP A 611 -6.67 43.73 19.99
CA ASP A 611 -7.18 43.34 21.30
C ASP A 611 -8.71 43.50 21.33
N GLU A 612 -9.25 44.33 20.44
CA GLU A 612 -10.65 44.41 20.03
C GLU A 612 -11.33 43.06 19.75
N HIS A 613 -10.81 42.16 18.89
CA HIS A 613 -11.50 40.90 18.60
C HIS A 613 -11.38 39.87 19.72
N ALA A 614 -10.29 39.90 20.49
CA ALA A 614 -10.15 39.06 21.68
C ALA A 614 -11.09 39.56 22.79
N ALA A 615 -11.16 40.87 23.00
CA ALA A 615 -12.06 41.52 23.95
C ALA A 615 -13.53 41.40 23.52
N GLU A 616 -13.86 41.47 22.23
CA GLU A 616 -15.21 41.22 21.71
C GLU A 616 -15.63 39.76 21.91
N ALA A 617 -14.71 38.80 21.69
CA ALA A 617 -14.98 37.39 21.94
C ALA A 617 -15.14 37.09 23.43
N GLU A 618 -14.31 37.70 24.29
CA GLU A 618 -14.42 37.61 25.75
C GLU A 618 -15.72 38.25 26.24
N ALA A 619 -16.06 39.45 25.76
CA ALA A 619 -17.33 40.12 26.08
C ALA A 619 -18.56 39.34 25.58
N MET A 620 -18.49 38.69 24.41
CA MET A 620 -19.56 37.79 23.95
C MET A 620 -19.69 36.56 24.84
N ALA A 621 -18.58 35.94 25.25
CA ALA A 621 -18.59 34.78 26.14
C ALA A 621 -19.14 35.13 27.52
N GLU A 622 -18.76 36.29 28.08
CA GLU A 622 -19.32 36.81 29.33
C GLU A 622 -20.82 37.10 29.21
N ALA A 623 -21.26 37.69 28.09
CA ALA A 623 -22.67 37.97 27.83
C ALA A 623 -23.50 36.68 27.67
N GLU A 624 -22.94 35.64 27.04
CA GLU A 624 -23.59 34.34 26.89
C GLU A 624 -23.70 33.61 28.23
N ALA A 625 -22.62 33.58 29.01
CA ALA A 625 -22.62 33.02 30.36
C ALA A 625 -23.64 33.73 31.27
N ALA A 626 -23.73 35.06 31.20
CA ALA A 626 -24.72 35.84 31.94
C ALA A 626 -26.17 35.51 31.51
N ARG A 627 -26.42 35.27 30.22
CA ARG A 627 -27.73 34.84 29.72
C ARG A 627 -28.08 33.43 30.20
N GLU A 628 -27.13 32.52 30.19
CA GLU A 628 -27.31 31.15 30.68
C GLU A 628 -27.63 31.15 32.18
N GLU A 629 -26.88 31.91 32.99
CA GLU A 629 -27.14 32.06 34.42
C GLU A 629 -28.51 32.70 34.69
N ALA A 630 -28.89 33.74 33.93
CA ALA A 630 -30.22 34.34 34.03
C ALA A 630 -31.34 33.35 33.67
N SER A 631 -31.12 32.51 32.65
CA SER A 631 -32.08 31.46 32.25
C SER A 631 -32.27 30.42 33.36
N LEU A 632 -31.18 29.99 34.01
CA LEU A 632 -31.19 29.03 35.11
C LEU A 632 -31.88 29.60 36.35
N ARG A 633 -31.60 30.86 36.69
CA ARG A 633 -32.31 31.56 37.79
C ARG A 633 -33.80 31.69 37.53
N ARG A 634 -34.21 31.97 36.28
CA ARG A 634 -35.62 32.08 35.90
C ARG A 634 -36.34 30.74 35.96
N ALA A 635 -35.68 29.66 35.53
CA ALA A 635 -36.20 28.30 35.66
C ALA A 635 -36.39 27.90 37.15
N ALA A 636 -35.44 28.27 38.02
CA ALA A 636 -35.52 28.01 39.45
C ALA A 636 -36.61 28.81 40.19
N GLN A 637 -37.09 29.93 39.63
CA GLN A 637 -38.20 30.71 40.19
C GLN A 637 -39.58 30.21 39.74
N LEU A 638 -39.65 29.41 38.69
CA LEU A 638 -40.90 28.90 38.10
C LEU A 638 -41.23 27.45 38.49
N GLY A 639 -40.31 26.74 39.14
CA GLY A 639 -40.53 25.43 39.77
C GLY A 639 -40.62 25.58 41.28
#